data_AF-A0A521LJM3-F1
#
_entry.id   AF-A0A521LJM3-F1
#
_cell.length_a   1.000
_cell.length_b   1.000
_cell.length_c   1.000
_cell.angle_alpha   90.00
_cell.angle_beta   90.00
_cell.angle_gamma   90.00
#
_symmetry.space_group_name_H-M   'P 1'
#
loop_
_entity.id
_entity.type
_entity.pdbx_description
1 polymer ?
#
loop_
_entity_poly.entity_id
_entity_poly.type
_entity_poly.pdbx_seq_one_letter_code
_entity_poly.pdbx_strand_id
1 'polypeptide(L)'
;RTTIRLPAIRRLAALLLAATALTPVDALAQTTTWIGGTSNFNDSANWSNGTPALGTVAAFGGTGATNIVTIGQSDTSGLTFNAGASAYTITTGGNFNIWDGGIVNNSGQTQTINVGTAMTAGGTLTFNSSSAGNATINAVGGNVQLSGTSDLGTASVTIGSGRTLSIQTSQGSTSQARVHLEAGSNLAVTRGGEYTTTIGTLKGAGIVTFAQSFFNPTTSGLAVGNGNESFTFDGTVISDTAVAPGGPAIGLAKVGTGTLTLTGTNSAVFVVEQGTVHAASTASLADSVFAVNSGATFSIGGNQSVRMLTQNTSSGGAVDIGANTLSIVGGSFANIYKGDIVGTGSVTFGAGAIAGFDLGPFQQLSYTGGTTITGGAQVALGTGTSFAHTGKLDLDHGTLVVGGVLIQSELKGGSVPASTSLQAGELILNQSTSSTYNGSLSLGALTLNGSTTGHLTLGGNLDNVHGVTINDGRITVSGTSLSTSLTMDGGRLTAQNANVTLSDLNGNGSSAININDSTVTANLDQTRTYYGTLSGSGTANFVKSGTGTLTLSGASSGGYTTTVNSGTLQGDTNSLVGPIVNNATVIFNQAATGTYAGALSGSGTTIKSGTGTVTLGNANNTFAGTWSIQEGTLQAGAANTLGSSSRVEFGTATGISTSLRLNGFDQTIAGLSGGAGLGITAVDLGSGSLTVNQATDATFAGMITGTTGSFTKSGAGKLTVSLGWINTTGTATVSGGTLQLDWGSAAFGGAVSVASGATLAAVADGAHISVAGALTTQAGSIIQLGTDTYTTLSLAGGGVVGGTIQGGGLYANFNKLGNNTLLIDGTVNIGNVVKLQAGTIRLGAGGSFTSTAPQFDMSAGTVFDLNGRNATIGMLNGSGEVKLGTGTLTMVGGHPSATDFYGTITGAGGLVYDTSMHHINQIYGTLSHTGGTSLTDESKVVVNAGGAMTGGGSMALTGTSQLTLDNGQVTQYSTLNGTSQTQITVGTGSTLATSGGGTFSGALGGAGNLTVNGAGTLVLGGTASHTGTTTVSDNGILELNATGSLTGGGAMVLASGGQL
;
A
#
# COMPACT_ATOMS: atom_id res chain seq x y z
N ARG A 1 -27.13 -27.12 -63.31
CA ARG A 1 -25.71 -27.07 -63.72
C ARG A 1 -24.91 -27.72 -62.59
N THR A 2 -24.99 -29.02 -62.27
CA THR A 2 -24.79 -30.26 -63.05
C THR A 2 -23.46 -30.33 -63.80
N THR A 3 -22.44 -30.90 -63.14
CA THR A 3 -21.53 -31.87 -63.78
C THR A 3 -20.89 -32.78 -62.72
N ILE A 4 -21.52 -33.94 -62.56
CA ILE A 4 -21.01 -35.17 -61.93
C ILE A 4 -20.27 -35.95 -63.02
N ARG A 5 -19.10 -36.54 -62.72
CA ARG A 5 -18.59 -37.72 -63.46
C ARG A 5 -17.77 -38.66 -62.54
N LEU A 6 -18.39 -39.79 -62.20
CA LEU A 6 -17.78 -41.12 -62.01
C LEU A 6 -17.22 -41.64 -63.36
N PRO A 7 -16.25 -42.59 -63.42
CA PRO A 7 -16.51 -44.06 -63.22
C PRO A 7 -15.30 -44.83 -62.60
N ALA A 8 -15.39 -46.01 -61.96
CA ALA A 8 -16.00 -47.32 -62.24
C ALA A 8 -15.43 -48.08 -63.47
N ILE A 9 -14.65 -49.14 -63.19
CA ILE A 9 -14.54 -50.44 -63.88
C ILE A 9 -14.31 -50.44 -65.42
N ARG A 10 -13.16 -50.98 -65.87
CA ARG A 10 -13.08 -51.86 -67.06
C ARG A 10 -12.07 -53.01 -66.86
N ARG A 11 -12.60 -54.23 -66.80
CA ARG A 11 -11.94 -55.51 -67.09
C ARG A 11 -12.24 -55.91 -68.56
N LEU A 12 -11.36 -56.73 -69.12
CA LEU A 12 -11.49 -57.65 -70.27
C LEU A 12 -11.49 -57.09 -71.71
N ALA A 13 -10.42 -57.35 -72.47
CA ALA A 13 -10.36 -58.37 -73.54
C ALA A 13 -9.32 -58.04 -74.66
N ALA A 14 -8.21 -58.79 -74.69
CA ALA A 14 -7.38 -59.10 -75.87
C ALA A 14 -6.36 -60.18 -75.46
N LEU A 15 -6.76 -61.45 -75.40
CA LEU A 15 -6.45 -62.50 -76.38
C LEU A 15 -5.03 -62.46 -77.01
N LEU A 16 -4.15 -63.32 -76.47
CA LEU A 16 -3.53 -64.46 -77.16
C LEU A 16 -2.71 -64.18 -78.45
N LEU A 17 -1.37 -64.16 -78.38
CA LEU A 17 -0.43 -65.19 -78.89
C LEU A 17 1.05 -64.70 -78.92
N ALA A 18 1.94 -65.52 -78.33
CA ALA A 18 3.35 -65.77 -78.67
C ALA A 18 4.42 -64.65 -78.60
N ALA A 19 5.36 -64.76 -77.66
CA ALA A 19 6.72 -65.29 -77.93
C ALA A 19 7.67 -65.05 -76.73
N THR A 20 7.88 -66.12 -75.97
CA THR A 20 9.14 -66.52 -75.30
C THR A 20 10.23 -65.44 -75.12
N ALA A 21 10.25 -64.79 -73.96
CA ALA A 21 11.49 -64.39 -73.33
C ALA A 21 11.82 -65.47 -72.29
N LEU A 22 12.92 -66.19 -72.52
CA LEU A 22 13.45 -67.17 -71.59
C LEU A 22 13.68 -66.49 -70.23
N THR A 23 12.79 -66.75 -69.27
CA THR A 23 13.15 -66.71 -67.86
C THR A 23 13.93 -67.99 -67.58
N PRO A 24 15.02 -67.95 -66.79
CA PRO A 24 15.69 -69.17 -66.38
C PRO A 24 14.66 -70.08 -65.68
N VAL A 25 14.61 -71.34 -66.09
CA VAL A 25 13.92 -72.40 -65.36
C VAL A 25 14.78 -72.66 -64.13
N ASP A 26 14.25 -72.42 -62.94
CA ASP A 26 14.87 -72.92 -61.72
C ASP A 26 15.04 -74.42 -61.87
N ALA A 27 16.27 -74.91 -61.79
CA ALA A 27 16.54 -76.33 -61.75
C ALA A 27 15.74 -76.92 -60.57
N LEU A 28 14.80 -77.84 -60.85
CA LEU A 28 14.08 -78.57 -59.81
C LEU A 28 15.11 -79.26 -58.90
N ALA A 29 15.25 -78.78 -57.67
CA ALA A 29 16.12 -79.39 -56.69
C ALA A 29 15.70 -80.86 -56.49
N GLN A 30 16.66 -81.79 -56.54
CA GLN A 30 16.36 -83.22 -56.36
C GLN A 30 15.93 -83.48 -54.90
N THR A 31 14.91 -84.29 -54.67
CA THR A 31 14.45 -84.62 -53.32
C THR A 31 15.03 -85.96 -52.84
N THR A 32 15.61 -85.98 -51.64
CA THR A 32 16.04 -87.21 -50.96
C THR A 32 15.26 -87.36 -49.66
N THR A 33 14.72 -88.55 -49.39
CA THR A 33 13.79 -88.78 -48.27
C THR A 33 14.50 -89.44 -47.10
N TRP A 34 14.26 -88.94 -45.89
CA TRP A 34 14.76 -89.50 -44.65
C TRP A 34 14.12 -90.86 -44.37
N ILE A 35 14.94 -91.90 -44.34
CA ILE A 35 14.54 -93.26 -43.97
C ILE A 35 14.93 -93.52 -42.50
N GLY A 36 16.03 -92.89 -42.04
CA GLY A 36 16.39 -92.76 -40.63
C GLY A 36 16.69 -94.07 -39.91
N GLY A 37 17.58 -94.89 -40.46
CA GLY A 37 18.06 -96.12 -39.80
C GLY A 37 18.93 -95.85 -38.56
N THR A 38 19.68 -94.75 -38.55
CA THR A 38 20.38 -94.18 -37.39
C THR A 38 20.04 -92.69 -37.23
N SER A 39 20.57 -92.02 -36.20
CA SER A 39 20.36 -90.60 -35.94
C SER A 39 21.27 -89.66 -36.74
N ASN A 40 22.27 -90.16 -37.48
CA ASN A 40 23.27 -89.31 -38.13
C ASN A 40 22.75 -88.74 -39.47
N PHE A 41 22.52 -87.42 -39.55
CA PHE A 41 22.08 -86.74 -40.77
C PHE A 41 23.09 -86.88 -41.92
N ASN A 42 24.39 -86.92 -41.61
CA ASN A 42 25.46 -86.94 -42.61
C ASN A 42 25.70 -88.34 -43.20
N ASP A 43 25.12 -89.38 -42.63
CA ASP A 43 25.25 -90.75 -43.13
C ASP A 43 24.36 -90.99 -44.34
N SER A 44 24.97 -91.28 -45.48
CA SER A 44 24.27 -91.53 -46.76
C SER A 44 23.27 -92.67 -46.70
N ALA A 45 23.44 -93.63 -45.78
CA ALA A 45 22.54 -94.77 -45.61
C ALA A 45 21.17 -94.38 -45.01
N ASN A 46 21.07 -93.21 -44.38
CA ASN A 46 19.82 -92.73 -43.79
C ASN A 46 18.90 -92.02 -44.79
N TRP A 47 19.31 -91.94 -46.06
CA TRP A 47 18.64 -91.19 -47.11
C TRP A 47 18.34 -92.05 -48.33
N SER A 48 17.18 -91.87 -48.93
CA SER A 48 16.76 -92.65 -50.11
C SER A 48 17.61 -92.43 -51.36
N ASN A 49 18.27 -91.27 -51.46
CA ASN A 49 19.09 -90.90 -52.62
C ASN A 49 20.38 -90.19 -52.18
N GLY A 50 21.08 -90.77 -51.19
CA GLY A 50 22.33 -90.22 -50.66
C GLY A 50 22.14 -89.01 -49.73
N THR A 51 23.21 -88.64 -49.03
CA THR A 51 23.21 -87.52 -48.07
C THR A 51 22.82 -86.22 -48.79
N PRO A 52 21.93 -85.39 -48.22
CA PRO A 52 21.61 -84.08 -48.75
C PRO A 52 22.86 -83.22 -48.95
N ALA A 53 22.92 -82.58 -50.11
CA ALA A 53 23.93 -81.61 -50.53
C ALA A 53 23.27 -80.37 -51.18
N LEU A 54 24.07 -79.36 -51.53
CA LEU A 54 23.60 -78.19 -52.29
C LEU A 54 22.92 -78.64 -53.61
N GLY A 55 21.70 -78.16 -53.87
CA GLY A 55 20.86 -78.60 -54.99
C GLY A 55 19.86 -79.72 -54.66
N THR A 56 19.83 -80.19 -53.41
CA THR A 56 18.91 -81.26 -52.97
C THR A 56 18.06 -80.87 -51.75
N VAL A 57 16.77 -81.23 -51.77
CA VAL A 57 15.82 -81.04 -50.66
C VAL A 57 15.77 -82.30 -49.81
N ALA A 58 15.99 -82.14 -48.51
CA ALA A 58 15.86 -83.18 -47.50
C ALA A 58 14.40 -83.31 -47.05
N ALA A 59 13.70 -84.36 -47.47
CA ALA A 59 12.30 -84.59 -47.15
C ALA A 59 12.12 -85.57 -45.98
N PHE A 60 11.22 -85.26 -45.05
CA PHE A 60 10.91 -86.07 -43.88
C PHE A 60 9.45 -86.55 -43.91
N GLY A 61 9.24 -87.84 -43.65
CA GLY A 61 7.93 -88.50 -43.58
C GLY A 61 7.56 -88.95 -42.17
N GLY A 62 6.61 -89.88 -42.04
CA GLY A 62 6.19 -90.41 -40.73
C GLY A 62 7.13 -91.43 -40.09
N THR A 63 8.19 -91.85 -40.79
CA THR A 63 9.05 -92.98 -40.46
C THR A 63 10.51 -92.57 -40.27
N GLY A 64 11.28 -93.31 -39.45
CA GLY A 64 12.71 -93.07 -39.21
C GLY A 64 13.02 -92.40 -37.87
N ALA A 65 14.29 -92.39 -37.46
CA ALA A 65 14.73 -91.78 -36.21
C ALA A 65 14.34 -90.29 -36.14
N THR A 66 13.65 -89.91 -35.06
CA THR A 66 13.14 -88.55 -34.87
C THR A 66 14.14 -87.60 -34.20
N ASN A 67 15.11 -88.14 -33.45
CA ASN A 67 16.23 -87.39 -32.89
C ASN A 67 17.43 -87.51 -33.81
N ILE A 68 17.71 -86.46 -34.57
CA ILE A 68 18.72 -86.43 -35.61
C ILE A 68 19.90 -85.57 -35.12
N VAL A 69 21.13 -85.98 -35.47
CA VAL A 69 22.36 -85.27 -35.15
C VAL A 69 23.16 -85.05 -36.43
N THR A 70 23.66 -83.83 -36.66
CA THR A 70 24.71 -83.57 -37.66
C THR A 70 26.08 -83.62 -36.98
N ILE A 71 27.05 -84.34 -37.54
CA ILE A 71 28.38 -84.53 -36.91
C ILE A 71 29.45 -83.63 -37.57
N GLY A 72 29.16 -83.04 -38.74
CA GLY A 72 30.04 -82.14 -39.48
C GLY A 72 29.28 -81.06 -40.29
N GLN A 73 29.94 -80.44 -41.28
CA GLN A 73 29.27 -79.49 -42.17
C GLN A 73 28.16 -80.18 -42.96
N SER A 74 26.99 -79.57 -43.00
CA SER A 74 25.82 -80.06 -43.73
C SER A 74 25.29 -78.94 -44.62
N ASP A 75 25.02 -79.24 -45.89
CA ASP A 75 24.51 -78.28 -46.87
C ASP A 75 23.27 -78.89 -47.56
N THR A 76 22.18 -78.16 -47.66
CA THR A 76 20.95 -78.62 -48.34
C THR A 76 20.20 -77.46 -48.97
N SER A 77 19.42 -77.72 -50.02
CA SER A 77 18.48 -76.75 -50.61
C SER A 77 17.13 -76.67 -49.87
N GLY A 78 16.94 -77.40 -48.77
CA GLY A 78 15.75 -77.25 -47.93
C GLY A 78 15.44 -78.46 -47.06
N LEU A 79 14.71 -78.24 -45.98
CA LEU A 79 14.13 -79.28 -45.12
C LEU A 79 12.61 -79.28 -45.31
N THR A 80 12.06 -80.32 -45.93
CA THR A 80 10.61 -80.44 -46.15
C THR A 80 10.02 -81.52 -45.26
N PHE A 81 9.25 -81.15 -44.26
CA PHE A 81 8.46 -82.09 -43.44
C PHE A 81 7.09 -82.26 -44.08
N ASN A 82 6.85 -83.43 -44.66
CA ASN A 82 5.61 -83.73 -45.37
C ASN A 82 4.42 -83.87 -44.41
N ALA A 83 3.20 -83.82 -44.94
CA ALA A 83 2.00 -84.11 -44.16
C ALA A 83 2.10 -85.50 -43.50
N GLY A 84 1.84 -85.57 -42.19
CA GLY A 84 1.98 -86.81 -41.40
C GLY A 84 3.41 -87.14 -40.93
N ALA A 85 4.38 -86.23 -41.13
CA ALA A 85 5.71 -86.42 -40.55
C ALA A 85 5.69 -86.38 -39.01
N SER A 86 6.59 -87.15 -38.38
CA SER A 86 6.78 -87.16 -36.92
C SER A 86 7.34 -85.82 -36.40
N ALA A 87 7.31 -85.59 -35.08
CA ALA A 87 8.00 -84.45 -34.47
C ALA A 87 9.51 -84.74 -34.41
N TYR A 88 10.27 -84.18 -35.34
CA TYR A 88 11.72 -84.31 -35.41
C TYR A 88 12.42 -83.26 -34.56
N THR A 89 13.52 -83.68 -33.94
CA THR A 89 14.51 -82.83 -33.28
C THR A 89 15.85 -83.00 -33.98
N ILE A 90 16.30 -81.99 -34.71
CA ILE A 90 17.61 -81.98 -35.39
C ILE A 90 18.59 -81.20 -34.52
N THR A 91 19.67 -81.84 -34.09
CA THR A 91 20.74 -81.22 -33.30
C THR A 91 21.98 -81.04 -34.16
N THR A 92 22.47 -79.81 -34.31
CA THR A 92 23.65 -79.54 -35.12
C THR A 92 24.94 -79.70 -34.32
N GLY A 93 25.94 -80.39 -34.89
CA GLY A 93 27.29 -80.53 -34.33
C GLY A 93 28.36 -79.71 -35.07
N GLY A 94 28.07 -79.25 -36.29
CA GLY A 94 28.90 -78.37 -37.13
C GLY A 94 28.05 -77.31 -37.87
N ASN A 95 28.60 -76.63 -38.88
CA ASN A 95 27.84 -75.67 -39.69
C ASN A 95 26.73 -76.38 -40.47
N PHE A 96 25.52 -75.83 -40.45
CA PHE A 96 24.39 -76.35 -41.21
C PHE A 96 23.82 -75.25 -42.08
N ASN A 97 24.03 -75.31 -43.39
CA ASN A 97 23.56 -74.30 -44.33
C ASN A 97 22.35 -74.80 -45.11
N ILE A 98 21.29 -74.00 -45.11
CA ILE A 98 20.03 -74.25 -45.81
C ILE A 98 19.88 -73.17 -46.90
N TRP A 99 19.87 -73.59 -48.15
CA TRP A 99 19.79 -72.73 -49.34
C TRP A 99 18.38 -72.75 -49.95
N ASP A 100 17.97 -71.68 -50.61
CA ASP A 100 16.77 -71.57 -51.47
C ASP A 100 15.43 -72.03 -50.84
N GLY A 101 15.16 -73.34 -50.78
CA GLY A 101 13.87 -73.92 -50.39
C GLY A 101 13.52 -73.82 -48.90
N GLY A 102 14.52 -73.59 -48.03
CA GLY A 102 14.28 -73.33 -46.60
C GLY A 102 13.65 -74.51 -45.85
N ILE A 103 12.99 -74.21 -44.73
CA ILE A 103 12.24 -75.19 -43.96
C ILE A 103 10.75 -75.07 -44.33
N VAL A 104 10.21 -76.13 -44.92
CA VAL A 104 8.79 -76.24 -45.23
C VAL A 104 8.19 -77.32 -44.34
N ASN A 105 7.34 -76.97 -43.38
CA ASN A 105 6.73 -77.93 -42.47
C ASN A 105 5.21 -77.98 -42.65
N ASN A 106 4.77 -79.02 -43.35
CA ASN A 106 3.38 -79.34 -43.64
C ASN A 106 2.82 -80.44 -42.72
N SER A 107 3.58 -80.86 -41.69
CA SER A 107 3.27 -82.04 -40.87
C SER A 107 2.18 -81.84 -39.82
N GLY A 108 1.93 -80.59 -39.41
CA GLY A 108 1.10 -80.25 -38.25
C GLY A 108 1.77 -80.45 -36.88
N GLN A 109 2.99 -81.01 -36.84
CA GLN A 109 3.81 -81.14 -35.63
C GLN A 109 4.89 -80.06 -35.57
N THR A 110 5.30 -79.68 -34.36
CA THR A 110 6.41 -78.75 -34.14
C THR A 110 7.74 -79.44 -34.42
N GLN A 111 8.51 -78.88 -35.34
CA GLN A 111 9.83 -79.38 -35.71
C GLN A 111 10.90 -78.56 -34.99
N THR A 112 11.81 -79.23 -34.29
CA THR A 112 12.81 -78.56 -33.44
C THR A 112 14.20 -78.68 -34.03
N ILE A 113 14.95 -77.59 -34.06
CA ILE A 113 16.36 -77.53 -34.45
C ILE A 113 17.16 -76.98 -33.27
N ASN A 114 17.96 -77.83 -32.63
CA ASN A 114 18.90 -77.41 -31.59
C ASN A 114 20.24 -77.10 -32.25
N VAL A 115 20.72 -75.85 -32.11
CA VAL A 115 21.98 -75.42 -32.72
C VAL A 115 23.10 -75.53 -31.70
N GLY A 116 24.01 -76.46 -31.95
CA GLY A 116 25.15 -76.77 -31.09
C GLY A 116 24.73 -77.43 -29.77
N THR A 117 24.75 -78.75 -29.72
CA THR A 117 24.82 -79.55 -28.46
C THR A 117 25.40 -80.96 -28.68
N ALA A 118 25.95 -81.25 -29.86
CA ALA A 118 26.62 -82.50 -30.17
C ALA A 118 28.14 -82.30 -30.34
N MET A 119 28.89 -82.76 -29.35
CA MET A 119 30.35 -83.03 -29.36
C MET A 119 31.36 -81.89 -29.67
N THR A 120 30.96 -80.69 -30.12
CA THR A 120 31.86 -79.53 -30.23
C THR A 120 31.11 -78.19 -30.07
N ALA A 121 31.68 -77.25 -29.33
CA ALA A 121 31.15 -75.89 -29.24
C ALA A 121 31.44 -75.11 -30.54
N GLY A 122 30.45 -74.47 -31.16
CA GLY A 122 30.69 -73.42 -32.18
C GLY A 122 30.09 -73.57 -33.60
N GLY A 123 29.13 -74.46 -33.86
CA GLY A 123 28.48 -74.55 -35.18
C GLY A 123 27.51 -73.38 -35.48
N THR A 124 27.33 -73.02 -36.75
CA THR A 124 26.35 -72.00 -37.21
C THR A 124 25.25 -72.63 -38.07
N LEU A 125 23.98 -72.38 -37.74
CA LEU A 125 22.84 -72.65 -38.61
C LEU A 125 22.64 -71.44 -39.53
N THR A 126 22.93 -71.60 -40.82
CA THR A 126 22.86 -70.52 -41.81
C THR A 126 21.69 -70.73 -42.76
N PHE A 127 20.81 -69.73 -42.90
CA PHE A 127 19.82 -69.67 -43.96
C PHE A 127 20.35 -68.75 -45.07
N ASN A 128 20.59 -69.28 -46.27
CA ASN A 128 21.03 -68.53 -47.44
C ASN A 128 19.87 -68.40 -48.45
N SER A 129 19.33 -67.20 -48.62
CA SER A 129 18.17 -66.93 -49.47
C SER A 129 16.98 -67.89 -49.25
N SER A 130 16.72 -68.25 -47.99
CA SER A 130 15.76 -69.30 -47.60
C SER A 130 14.97 -68.96 -46.33
N SER A 131 13.83 -69.63 -46.11
CA SER A 131 12.96 -69.37 -44.94
C SER A 131 13.19 -70.37 -43.81
N ALA A 132 13.13 -69.94 -42.55
CA ALA A 132 13.06 -70.83 -41.39
C ALA A 132 11.68 -71.49 -41.17
N GLY A 133 10.68 -71.14 -41.98
CA GLY A 133 9.34 -71.72 -41.91
C GLY A 133 8.67 -71.47 -40.56
N ASN A 134 8.08 -72.50 -39.96
CA ASN A 134 7.41 -72.45 -38.66
C ASN A 134 8.13 -73.31 -37.58
N ALA A 135 9.44 -73.55 -37.76
CA ALA A 135 10.22 -74.41 -36.87
C ALA A 135 10.51 -73.76 -35.50
N THR A 136 10.84 -74.58 -34.50
CA THR A 136 11.43 -74.13 -33.24
C THR A 136 12.94 -74.26 -33.34
N ILE A 137 13.69 -73.17 -33.21
CA ILE A 137 15.15 -73.14 -33.28
C ILE A 137 15.70 -72.76 -31.91
N ASN A 138 16.49 -73.63 -31.28
CA ASN A 138 17.13 -73.38 -29.99
C ASN A 138 18.64 -73.33 -30.15
N ALA A 139 19.21 -72.13 -30.21
CA ALA A 139 20.64 -71.91 -30.38
C ALA A 139 21.33 -71.66 -29.05
N VAL A 140 21.56 -72.73 -28.28
CA VAL A 140 22.18 -72.68 -26.95
C VAL A 140 23.69 -72.99 -26.96
N GLY A 141 24.21 -73.68 -27.97
CA GLY A 141 25.64 -73.97 -28.11
C GLY A 141 26.28 -73.53 -29.44
N GLY A 142 25.49 -73.00 -30.38
CA GLY A 142 25.93 -72.45 -31.67
C GLY A 142 25.20 -71.16 -32.07
N ASN A 143 25.52 -70.60 -33.24
CA ASN A 143 24.97 -69.34 -33.76
C ASN A 143 23.90 -69.57 -34.84
N VAL A 144 23.04 -68.59 -35.08
CA VAL A 144 22.11 -68.59 -36.22
C VAL A 144 22.47 -67.42 -37.14
N GLN A 145 22.47 -67.63 -38.44
CA GLN A 145 22.77 -66.61 -39.42
C GLN A 145 21.72 -66.60 -40.55
N LEU A 146 21.27 -65.40 -40.91
CA LEU A 146 20.44 -65.15 -42.08
C LEU A 146 21.26 -64.39 -43.11
N SER A 147 21.29 -64.84 -44.36
CA SER A 147 22.02 -64.23 -45.47
C SER A 147 21.20 -64.22 -46.76
N GLY A 148 21.50 -63.33 -47.71
CA GLY A 148 20.74 -63.24 -48.96
C GLY A 148 19.28 -62.82 -48.74
N THR A 149 18.32 -63.44 -49.40
CA THR A 149 16.87 -63.11 -49.25
C THR A 149 16.18 -63.85 -48.10
N SER A 150 16.93 -64.35 -47.11
CA SER A 150 16.39 -65.22 -46.05
C SER A 150 15.39 -64.55 -45.10
N ASP A 151 14.47 -65.34 -44.58
CA ASP A 151 13.50 -64.93 -43.56
C ASP A 151 13.30 -65.98 -42.45
N LEU A 152 12.65 -65.59 -41.36
CA LEU A 152 12.34 -66.47 -40.24
C LEU A 152 10.92 -67.07 -40.28
N GLY A 153 10.12 -66.81 -41.33
CA GLY A 153 8.75 -67.29 -41.43
C GLY A 153 7.89 -66.98 -40.19
N THR A 154 7.33 -68.01 -39.56
CA THR A 154 6.63 -67.98 -38.26
C THR A 154 7.38 -68.75 -37.18
N ALA A 155 8.69 -68.96 -37.34
CA ALA A 155 9.52 -69.76 -36.45
C ALA A 155 9.59 -69.20 -35.01
N SER A 156 9.85 -70.07 -34.04
CA SER A 156 10.19 -69.70 -32.67
C SER A 156 11.70 -69.86 -32.48
N VAL A 157 12.44 -68.78 -32.25
CA VAL A 157 13.91 -68.79 -32.19
C VAL A 157 14.38 -68.37 -30.79
N THR A 158 15.12 -69.23 -30.11
CA THR A 158 15.75 -68.93 -28.81
C THR A 158 17.25 -68.87 -28.99
N ILE A 159 17.89 -67.77 -28.60
CA ILE A 159 19.35 -67.60 -28.62
C ILE A 159 19.88 -67.60 -27.19
N GLY A 160 20.72 -68.58 -26.87
CA GLY A 160 21.29 -68.76 -25.54
C GLY A 160 22.46 -67.83 -25.23
N SER A 161 22.86 -67.79 -23.95
CA SER A 161 23.95 -66.92 -23.48
C SER A 161 25.26 -67.10 -24.27
N GLY A 162 25.87 -65.98 -24.68
CA GLY A 162 27.12 -65.96 -25.45
C GLY A 162 26.98 -66.43 -26.90
N ARG A 163 25.76 -66.58 -27.44
CA ARG A 163 25.48 -66.93 -28.84
C ARG A 163 24.92 -65.73 -29.61
N THR A 164 24.98 -65.80 -30.93
CA THR A 164 24.55 -64.71 -31.83
C THR A 164 23.50 -65.18 -32.85
N LEU A 165 22.43 -64.41 -33.01
CA LEU A 165 21.63 -64.38 -34.24
C LEU A 165 22.14 -63.24 -35.11
N SER A 166 22.73 -63.56 -36.26
CA SER A 166 23.29 -62.61 -37.22
C SER A 166 22.33 -62.43 -38.39
N ILE A 167 21.91 -61.20 -38.68
CA ILE A 167 21.05 -60.87 -39.81
C ILE A 167 21.86 -60.10 -40.85
N GLN A 168 22.12 -60.74 -42.00
CA GLN A 168 22.93 -60.26 -43.13
C GLN A 168 22.17 -60.40 -44.46
N THR A 169 20.91 -59.97 -44.49
CA THR A 169 20.07 -60.14 -45.68
C THR A 169 20.34 -59.06 -46.74
N SER A 170 19.95 -59.33 -48.00
CA SER A 170 20.05 -58.45 -49.17
C SER A 170 18.69 -57.99 -49.74
N GLN A 171 17.58 -58.46 -49.15
CA GLN A 171 16.19 -58.02 -49.39
C GLN A 171 15.42 -57.96 -48.05
N GLY A 172 14.25 -57.31 -48.03
CA GLY A 172 13.40 -57.22 -46.84
C GLY A 172 12.53 -58.46 -46.68
N SER A 173 12.01 -58.70 -45.46
CA SER A 173 11.11 -59.82 -45.17
C SER A 173 9.99 -59.43 -44.21
N THR A 174 8.85 -60.13 -44.31
CA THR A 174 7.64 -59.90 -43.50
C THR A 174 7.34 -61.10 -42.59
N SER A 175 8.32 -61.54 -41.80
CA SER A 175 8.16 -62.68 -40.88
C SER A 175 7.34 -62.32 -39.64
N GLN A 176 6.71 -63.33 -39.03
CA GLN A 176 6.01 -63.26 -37.73
C GLN A 176 6.73 -64.11 -36.66
N ALA A 177 8.03 -64.35 -36.83
CA ALA A 177 8.79 -65.19 -35.93
C ALA A 177 8.85 -64.62 -34.50
N ARG A 178 8.88 -65.52 -33.51
CA ARG A 178 9.04 -65.17 -32.09
C ARG A 178 10.50 -65.39 -31.70
N VAL A 179 11.24 -64.32 -31.46
CA VAL A 179 12.65 -64.37 -31.07
C VAL A 179 12.79 -64.12 -29.56
N HIS A 180 13.48 -65.00 -28.85
CA HIS A 180 13.85 -64.87 -27.45
C HIS A 180 15.37 -64.84 -27.30
N LEU A 181 15.89 -63.80 -26.65
CA LEU A 181 17.30 -63.58 -26.40
C LEU A 181 17.59 -63.75 -24.90
N GLU A 182 18.35 -64.79 -24.53
CA GLU A 182 18.80 -64.96 -23.15
C GLU A 182 19.83 -63.88 -22.75
N ALA A 183 20.03 -63.68 -21.45
CA ALA A 183 21.05 -62.75 -20.95
C ALA A 183 22.44 -63.10 -21.50
N GLY A 184 23.15 -62.10 -22.06
CA GLY A 184 24.47 -62.28 -22.68
C GLY A 184 24.45 -62.85 -24.11
N SER A 185 23.28 -63.08 -24.71
CA SER A 185 23.15 -63.35 -26.15
C SER A 185 23.18 -62.06 -26.98
N ASN A 186 23.43 -62.16 -28.28
CA ASN A 186 23.44 -61.02 -29.21
C ASN A 186 22.54 -61.25 -30.43
N LEU A 187 21.76 -60.26 -30.81
CA LEU A 187 21.12 -60.13 -32.11
C LEU A 187 21.89 -59.06 -32.89
N ALA A 188 22.79 -59.52 -33.76
CA ALA A 188 23.61 -58.64 -34.58
C ALA A 188 22.92 -58.42 -35.94
N VAL A 189 22.56 -57.18 -36.23
CA VAL A 189 22.03 -56.78 -37.54
C VAL A 189 23.14 -56.07 -38.30
N THR A 190 23.62 -56.70 -39.36
CA THR A 190 24.75 -56.23 -40.18
C THR A 190 24.34 -56.36 -41.65
N ARG A 191 23.96 -55.28 -42.36
CA ARG A 191 23.47 -55.39 -43.75
C ARG A 191 24.30 -54.66 -44.79
N GLY A 192 24.19 -55.13 -46.04
CA GLY A 192 24.60 -54.49 -47.28
C GLY A 192 23.42 -54.15 -48.20
N GLY A 193 22.61 -53.13 -47.87
CA GLY A 193 21.53 -52.57 -48.72
C GLY A 193 20.27 -52.05 -47.98
N GLU A 194 19.35 -51.38 -48.70
CA GLU A 194 18.16 -50.59 -48.24
C GLU A 194 16.91 -51.36 -47.73
N TYR A 195 17.03 -52.48 -47.02
CA TYR A 195 15.85 -53.30 -46.67
C TYR A 195 15.69 -53.65 -45.18
N THR A 196 14.44 -53.92 -44.78
CA THR A 196 14.04 -54.22 -43.39
C THR A 196 13.67 -55.69 -43.22
N THR A 197 14.29 -56.37 -42.25
CA THR A 197 13.85 -57.69 -41.79
C THR A 197 12.79 -57.52 -40.71
N THR A 198 11.61 -58.10 -40.88
CA THR A 198 10.50 -58.00 -39.93
C THR A 198 10.32 -59.30 -39.17
N ILE A 199 10.12 -59.25 -37.84
CA ILE A 199 9.78 -60.39 -36.99
C ILE A 199 8.50 -60.11 -36.17
N GLY A 200 7.93 -61.16 -35.58
CA GLY A 200 6.74 -61.09 -34.74
C GLY A 200 7.02 -60.47 -33.37
N THR A 201 7.83 -61.12 -32.53
CA THR A 201 8.16 -60.62 -31.17
C THR A 201 9.64 -60.71 -30.89
N LEU A 202 10.16 -59.81 -30.05
CA LEU A 202 11.53 -59.83 -29.54
C LEU A 202 11.51 -59.74 -28.01
N LYS A 203 11.87 -60.83 -27.33
CA LYS A 203 11.80 -60.93 -25.85
C LYS A 203 13.16 -61.26 -25.22
N GLY A 204 13.27 -61.02 -23.92
CA GLY A 204 14.42 -61.43 -23.11
C GLY A 204 15.42 -60.30 -22.83
N ALA A 205 16.60 -60.68 -22.34
CA ALA A 205 17.60 -59.78 -21.75
C ALA A 205 18.94 -59.72 -22.52
N GLY A 206 18.96 -60.17 -23.77
CA GLY A 206 20.14 -60.11 -24.63
C GLY A 206 20.46 -58.71 -25.16
N ILE A 207 21.45 -58.61 -26.03
CA ILE A 207 21.88 -57.37 -26.67
C ILE A 207 21.38 -57.38 -28.11
N VAL A 208 20.81 -56.26 -28.59
CA VAL A 208 20.56 -56.02 -30.01
C VAL A 208 21.58 -55.00 -30.47
N THR A 209 22.40 -55.38 -31.44
CA THR A 209 23.49 -54.55 -31.96
C THR A 209 23.25 -54.25 -33.43
N PHE A 210 23.30 -52.97 -33.79
CA PHE A 210 23.28 -52.51 -35.18
C PHE A 210 24.69 -52.06 -35.59
N ALA A 211 25.31 -52.73 -36.57
CA ALA A 211 26.66 -52.42 -37.09
C ALA A 211 26.57 -51.69 -38.45
N GLN A 212 27.38 -50.64 -38.68
CA GLN A 212 27.28 -49.81 -39.90
C GLN A 212 27.98 -50.42 -41.13
N SER A 213 27.30 -50.35 -42.29
CA SER A 213 27.94 -50.00 -43.58
C SER A 213 27.06 -48.96 -44.29
N PHE A 214 27.68 -47.97 -44.93
CA PHE A 214 27.10 -46.66 -45.29
C PHE A 214 25.85 -46.69 -46.22
N PHE A 215 24.90 -45.77 -45.95
CA PHE A 215 23.83 -45.14 -46.80
C PHE A 215 22.32 -45.40 -46.50
N ASN A 216 21.56 -44.29 -46.64
CA ASN A 216 20.10 -43.99 -46.70
C ASN A 216 19.19 -44.04 -45.42
N PRO A 217 18.61 -42.90 -44.97
CA PRO A 217 17.80 -42.76 -43.73
C PRO A 217 16.36 -43.31 -43.72
N THR A 218 15.87 -44.01 -44.75
CA THR A 218 14.42 -44.32 -44.86
C THR A 218 14.01 -45.73 -44.43
N THR A 219 14.93 -46.60 -44.00
CA THR A 219 14.62 -48.03 -43.75
C THR A 219 15.23 -48.57 -42.46
N SER A 220 14.39 -49.13 -41.58
CA SER A 220 14.79 -49.76 -40.30
C SER A 220 15.59 -51.05 -40.53
N GLY A 221 16.60 -51.35 -39.70
CA GLY A 221 17.40 -52.57 -39.83
C GLY A 221 16.67 -53.83 -39.38
N LEU A 222 15.75 -53.67 -38.43
CA LEU A 222 14.91 -54.71 -37.87
C LEU A 222 13.54 -54.11 -37.52
N ALA A 223 12.46 -54.74 -37.95
CA ALA A 223 11.10 -54.42 -37.52
C ALA A 223 10.54 -55.53 -36.63
N VAL A 224 9.82 -55.17 -35.58
CA VAL A 224 9.20 -56.10 -34.61
C VAL A 224 7.72 -55.79 -34.44
N GLY A 225 6.90 -56.80 -34.19
CA GLY A 225 5.48 -56.64 -33.88
C GLY A 225 4.49 -57.02 -34.99
N ASN A 226 4.95 -57.65 -36.08
CA ASN A 226 4.10 -58.02 -37.24
C ASN A 226 2.96 -59.02 -36.91
N GLY A 227 2.99 -59.63 -35.72
CA GLY A 227 1.91 -60.48 -35.19
C GLY A 227 0.90 -59.75 -34.29
N ASN A 228 1.04 -58.43 -34.10
CA ASN A 228 0.21 -57.60 -33.20
C ASN A 228 0.27 -57.99 -31.71
N GLU A 229 1.17 -58.87 -31.30
CA GLU A 229 1.36 -59.26 -29.89
C GLU A 229 2.09 -58.16 -29.11
N SER A 230 1.72 -57.97 -27.83
CA SER A 230 2.47 -57.14 -26.89
C SER A 230 3.56 -57.96 -26.19
N PHE A 231 4.74 -57.37 -25.99
CA PHE A 231 5.89 -58.05 -25.39
C PHE A 231 6.87 -57.08 -24.72
N THR A 232 7.64 -57.62 -23.77
CA THR A 232 8.69 -56.88 -23.06
C THR A 232 10.07 -57.34 -23.53
N PHE A 233 10.96 -56.38 -23.74
CA PHE A 233 12.37 -56.58 -23.95
C PHE A 233 13.16 -55.94 -22.80
N ASP A 234 13.82 -56.79 -22.01
CA ASP A 234 14.58 -56.41 -20.82
C ASP A 234 16.08 -56.21 -21.10
N GLY A 235 16.47 -56.38 -22.35
CA GLY A 235 17.84 -56.33 -22.81
C GLY A 235 18.35 -54.94 -23.15
N THR A 236 19.47 -54.93 -23.86
CA THR A 236 20.15 -53.70 -24.29
C THR A 236 19.98 -53.53 -25.79
N VAL A 237 19.53 -52.36 -26.25
CA VAL A 237 19.49 -52.02 -27.68
C VAL A 237 20.54 -50.93 -27.92
N ILE A 238 21.56 -51.24 -28.71
CA ILE A 238 22.69 -50.35 -28.96
C ILE A 238 23.03 -50.26 -30.45
N SER A 239 23.53 -49.10 -30.86
CA SER A 239 24.13 -48.86 -32.16
C SER A 239 25.62 -48.52 -31.99
N ASP A 240 26.49 -49.04 -32.85
CA ASP A 240 27.98 -49.02 -32.73
C ASP A 240 28.63 -47.63 -32.86
N THR A 241 27.85 -46.57 -33.08
CA THR A 241 28.38 -45.20 -33.15
C THR A 241 27.42 -44.26 -32.44
N ALA A 242 28.01 -43.27 -31.76
CA ALA A 242 27.27 -42.09 -31.32
C ALA A 242 26.49 -41.57 -32.53
N VAL A 243 25.17 -41.64 -32.45
CA VAL A 243 24.25 -41.26 -33.54
C VAL A 243 24.58 -39.83 -33.96
N ALA A 244 25.27 -39.68 -35.09
CA ALA A 244 25.56 -38.37 -35.65
C ALA A 244 24.23 -37.72 -36.08
N PRO A 245 23.93 -36.48 -35.66
CA PRO A 245 22.68 -35.81 -36.03
C PRO A 245 22.58 -35.68 -37.56
N GLY A 246 21.55 -36.30 -38.16
CA GLY A 246 21.29 -36.25 -39.60
C GLY A 246 22.03 -37.30 -40.47
N GLY A 247 22.80 -38.21 -39.88
CA GLY A 247 23.37 -39.35 -40.61
C GLY A 247 22.37 -40.51 -40.81
N PRO A 248 22.53 -41.37 -41.84
CA PRO A 248 21.71 -42.56 -42.01
C PRO A 248 21.90 -43.50 -40.81
N ALA A 249 20.83 -43.77 -40.06
CA ALA A 249 20.89 -44.58 -38.86
C ALA A 249 19.98 -45.82 -38.99
N ILE A 250 20.57 -46.99 -38.75
CA ILE A 250 19.88 -48.27 -38.71
C ILE A 250 19.29 -48.44 -37.30
N GLY A 251 17.97 -48.65 -37.22
CA GLY A 251 17.23 -48.72 -35.95
C GLY A 251 16.26 -49.88 -35.85
N LEU A 252 15.58 -49.95 -34.71
CA LEU A 252 14.50 -50.88 -34.39
C LEU A 252 13.14 -50.25 -34.72
N ALA A 253 12.43 -50.81 -35.70
CA ALA A 253 11.05 -50.44 -35.98
C ALA A 253 10.06 -51.25 -35.15
N LYS A 254 9.02 -50.59 -34.63
CA LYS A 254 7.85 -51.20 -34.04
C LYS A 254 6.68 -51.11 -35.01
N VAL A 255 6.22 -52.25 -35.50
CA VAL A 255 5.08 -52.43 -36.41
C VAL A 255 3.92 -53.16 -35.71
N GLY A 256 2.74 -53.16 -36.33
CA GLY A 256 1.54 -53.79 -35.77
C GLY A 256 0.98 -53.08 -34.53
N THR A 257 -0.20 -53.49 -34.06
CA THR A 257 -0.97 -52.75 -33.05
C THR A 257 -0.57 -53.02 -31.59
N GLY A 258 0.29 -54.02 -31.33
CA GLY A 258 0.71 -54.39 -29.96
C GLY A 258 1.66 -53.37 -29.31
N THR A 259 2.01 -53.61 -28.03
CA THR A 259 2.95 -52.79 -27.25
C THR A 259 4.32 -53.48 -27.13
N LEU A 260 5.39 -52.79 -27.49
CA LEU A 260 6.76 -53.14 -27.12
C LEU A 260 7.12 -52.40 -25.82
N THR A 261 7.32 -53.12 -24.73
CA THR A 261 7.81 -52.55 -23.47
C THR A 261 9.33 -52.67 -23.38
N LEU A 262 10.03 -51.56 -23.20
CA LEU A 262 11.47 -51.50 -22.96
C LEU A 262 11.72 -51.31 -21.46
N THR A 263 12.60 -52.09 -20.86
CA THR A 263 12.97 -51.94 -19.42
C THR A 263 14.47 -51.82 -19.18
N GLY A 264 15.31 -52.11 -20.20
CA GLY A 264 16.78 -52.10 -20.12
C GLY A 264 17.45 -50.81 -20.66
N THR A 265 18.71 -50.92 -21.06
CA THR A 265 19.50 -49.78 -21.58
C THR A 265 19.34 -49.64 -23.08
N ASN A 266 18.90 -48.47 -23.53
CA ASN A 266 18.61 -48.20 -24.93
C ASN A 266 19.39 -46.97 -25.41
N SER A 267 20.20 -47.17 -26.45
CA SER A 267 20.99 -46.13 -27.12
C SER A 267 21.01 -46.42 -28.62
N ALA A 268 19.83 -46.27 -29.24
CA ALA A 268 19.61 -46.58 -30.65
C ALA A 268 18.48 -45.70 -31.24
N VAL A 269 18.24 -45.86 -32.54
CA VAL A 269 17.07 -45.29 -33.22
C VAL A 269 15.89 -46.24 -33.10
N PHE A 270 14.75 -45.74 -32.64
CA PHE A 270 13.49 -46.45 -32.55
C PHE A 270 12.48 -45.78 -33.48
N VAL A 271 11.92 -46.55 -34.42
CA VAL A 271 10.86 -46.06 -35.32
C VAL A 271 9.54 -46.69 -34.90
N VAL A 272 8.61 -45.91 -34.35
CA VAL A 272 7.27 -46.38 -34.01
C VAL A 272 6.37 -46.18 -35.22
N GLU A 273 6.23 -47.23 -36.03
CA GLU A 273 5.39 -47.18 -37.24
C GLU A 273 3.92 -47.40 -36.91
N GLN A 274 3.61 -48.36 -36.01
CA GLN A 274 2.27 -48.66 -35.52
C GLN A 274 2.30 -49.22 -34.09
N GLY A 275 1.19 -49.08 -33.35
CA GLY A 275 1.05 -49.56 -31.98
C GLY A 275 1.82 -48.71 -30.98
N THR A 276 2.29 -49.32 -29.89
CA THR A 276 2.94 -48.58 -28.79
C THR A 276 4.36 -49.05 -28.53
N VAL A 277 5.29 -48.13 -28.29
CA VAL A 277 6.53 -48.40 -27.54
C VAL A 277 6.40 -47.77 -26.16
N HIS A 278 6.44 -48.58 -25.11
CA HIS A 278 6.40 -48.12 -23.72
C HIS A 278 7.79 -48.29 -23.08
N ALA A 279 8.43 -47.19 -22.68
CA ALA A 279 9.62 -47.27 -21.85
C ALA A 279 9.21 -47.31 -20.37
N ALA A 280 9.50 -48.40 -19.67
CA ALA A 280 9.23 -48.50 -18.24
C ALA A 280 10.13 -47.55 -17.42
N SER A 281 9.81 -47.35 -16.13
CA SER A 281 10.61 -46.51 -15.22
C SER A 281 12.05 -46.95 -15.01
N THR A 282 12.36 -48.21 -15.32
CA THR A 282 13.72 -48.76 -15.26
C THR A 282 14.50 -48.59 -16.56
N ALA A 283 13.83 -48.22 -17.66
CA ALA A 283 14.49 -48.04 -18.95
C ALA A 283 15.43 -46.83 -18.91
N SER A 284 16.56 -46.94 -19.59
CA SER A 284 17.46 -45.82 -19.87
C SER A 284 17.40 -45.49 -21.35
N LEU A 285 17.10 -44.24 -21.71
CA LEU A 285 16.91 -43.79 -23.09
C LEU A 285 17.84 -42.63 -23.51
N ALA A 286 18.79 -42.21 -22.66
CA ALA A 286 19.45 -40.90 -22.72
C ALA A 286 19.99 -40.50 -24.12
N ASP A 287 20.48 -41.47 -24.88
CA ASP A 287 21.09 -41.25 -26.20
C ASP A 287 20.21 -41.74 -27.37
N SER A 288 19.00 -42.21 -27.08
CA SER A 288 18.06 -42.77 -28.06
C SER A 288 17.36 -41.70 -28.90
N VAL A 289 17.05 -42.05 -30.15
CA VAL A 289 16.24 -41.25 -31.07
C VAL A 289 14.91 -41.96 -31.30
N PHE A 290 13.78 -41.29 -31.11
CA PHE A 290 12.45 -41.86 -31.37
C PHE A 290 11.79 -41.16 -32.56
N ALA A 291 11.42 -41.92 -33.59
CA ALA A 291 10.60 -41.47 -34.70
C ALA A 291 9.18 -42.02 -34.53
N VAL A 292 8.21 -41.20 -34.11
CA VAL A 292 6.83 -41.66 -33.80
C VAL A 292 5.88 -41.24 -34.90
N ASN A 293 5.44 -42.20 -35.72
CA ASN A 293 4.59 -41.93 -36.88
C ASN A 293 3.10 -41.82 -36.49
N SER A 294 2.32 -41.21 -37.37
CA SER A 294 0.89 -41.02 -37.17
C SER A 294 0.15 -42.34 -36.87
N GLY A 295 -0.67 -42.34 -35.82
CA GLY A 295 -1.40 -43.52 -35.35
C GLY A 295 -0.61 -44.45 -34.41
N ALA A 296 0.65 -44.11 -34.11
CA ALA A 296 1.47 -44.84 -33.14
C ALA A 296 1.68 -44.04 -31.84
N THR A 297 2.09 -44.73 -30.77
CA THR A 297 2.30 -44.12 -29.45
C THR A 297 3.70 -44.45 -28.93
N PHE A 298 4.41 -43.44 -28.42
CA PHE A 298 5.55 -43.62 -27.52
C PHE A 298 5.12 -43.22 -26.11
N SER A 299 5.25 -44.09 -25.11
CA SER A 299 4.89 -43.77 -23.74
C SER A 299 6.03 -44.00 -22.76
N ILE A 300 6.10 -43.21 -21.70
CA ILE A 300 7.14 -43.33 -20.67
C ILE A 300 6.56 -43.60 -19.28
N GLY A 301 7.25 -44.45 -18.52
CA GLY A 301 7.15 -44.57 -17.08
C GLY A 301 8.40 -43.95 -16.45
N GLY A 302 8.23 -43.25 -15.33
CA GLY A 302 9.32 -42.51 -14.69
C GLY A 302 9.86 -41.35 -15.55
N ASN A 303 10.76 -40.56 -14.98
CA ASN A 303 11.41 -39.48 -15.70
C ASN A 303 12.40 -40.07 -16.72
N GLN A 304 12.27 -39.69 -17.98
CA GLN A 304 13.09 -40.20 -19.07
C GLN A 304 13.81 -39.06 -19.78
N SER A 305 14.98 -39.36 -20.34
CA SER A 305 15.71 -38.46 -21.21
C SER A 305 15.93 -39.15 -22.55
N VAL A 306 15.67 -38.45 -23.65
CA VAL A 306 15.95 -38.92 -25.01
C VAL A 306 16.83 -37.90 -25.72
N ARG A 307 17.60 -38.36 -26.70
CA ARG A 307 18.40 -37.46 -27.53
C ARG A 307 17.49 -36.62 -28.40
N MET A 308 16.60 -37.26 -29.16
CA MET A 308 15.77 -36.62 -30.17
C MET A 308 14.40 -37.30 -30.30
N LEU A 309 13.39 -36.50 -30.61
CA LEU A 309 12.05 -36.94 -31.02
C LEU A 309 11.78 -36.42 -32.45
N THR A 310 11.33 -37.29 -33.35
CA THR A 310 11.10 -36.98 -34.77
C THR A 310 9.92 -37.78 -35.32
N GLN A 311 9.66 -37.68 -36.62
CA GLN A 311 8.64 -38.44 -37.36
C GLN A 311 9.09 -38.66 -38.81
N ASN A 312 8.65 -39.76 -39.41
CA ASN A 312 8.96 -40.07 -40.82
C ASN A 312 7.81 -39.73 -41.78
N THR A 313 6.68 -39.23 -41.26
CA THR A 313 5.48 -38.90 -42.04
C THR A 313 5.11 -37.43 -41.89
N SER A 314 4.10 -36.96 -42.63
CA SER A 314 3.61 -35.58 -42.55
C SER A 314 2.97 -35.21 -41.19
N SER A 315 2.61 -36.20 -40.37
CA SER A 315 2.02 -36.03 -39.03
C SER A 315 2.67 -36.97 -38.00
N GLY A 316 2.80 -36.52 -36.75
CA GLY A 316 3.36 -37.33 -35.67
C GLY A 316 2.31 -38.24 -35.02
N GLY A 317 2.78 -39.23 -34.27
CA GLY A 317 1.94 -40.04 -33.37
C GLY A 317 1.68 -39.35 -32.02
N ALA A 318 1.32 -40.12 -30.98
CA ALA A 318 1.18 -39.62 -29.62
C ALA A 318 2.44 -39.91 -28.79
N VAL A 319 2.87 -38.95 -27.97
CA VAL A 319 3.87 -39.13 -26.90
C VAL A 319 3.17 -39.00 -25.55
N ASP A 320 2.95 -40.12 -24.87
CA ASP A 320 2.27 -40.17 -23.57
C ASP A 320 3.28 -40.17 -22.42
N ILE A 321 3.36 -39.04 -21.71
CA ILE A 321 4.28 -38.87 -20.60
C ILE A 321 3.64 -39.12 -19.23
N GLY A 322 2.32 -39.30 -19.16
CA GLY A 322 1.60 -39.39 -17.89
C GLY A 322 1.91 -38.22 -16.95
N ALA A 323 2.34 -38.50 -15.72
CA ALA A 323 2.78 -37.50 -14.74
C ALA A 323 4.31 -37.30 -14.71
N ASN A 324 5.04 -37.87 -15.67
CA ASN A 324 6.50 -37.94 -15.65
C ASN A 324 7.16 -36.80 -16.43
N THR A 325 8.47 -36.67 -16.30
CA THR A 325 9.28 -35.71 -17.06
C THR A 325 9.94 -36.37 -18.26
N LEU A 326 9.75 -35.81 -19.46
CA LEU A 326 10.51 -36.16 -20.66
C LEU A 326 11.52 -35.05 -20.98
N SER A 327 12.81 -35.35 -20.89
CA SER A 327 13.89 -34.43 -21.27
C SER A 327 14.39 -34.76 -22.68
N ILE A 328 14.48 -33.75 -23.55
CA ILE A 328 14.98 -33.86 -24.92
C ILE A 328 16.27 -33.03 -24.98
N VAL A 329 17.42 -33.71 -25.05
CA VAL A 329 18.74 -33.11 -24.73
C VAL A 329 19.71 -32.99 -25.91
N GLY A 330 19.28 -33.19 -27.16
CA GLY A 330 20.18 -33.02 -28.31
C GLY A 330 19.52 -32.96 -29.70
N GLY A 331 20.36 -32.75 -30.71
CA GLY A 331 19.99 -32.70 -32.14
C GLY A 331 20.19 -31.32 -32.76
N SER A 332 21.19 -31.20 -33.64
CA SER A 332 21.26 -30.08 -34.59
C SER A 332 20.42 -30.43 -35.82
N PHE A 333 19.80 -29.44 -36.47
CA PHE A 333 18.88 -29.53 -37.62
C PHE A 333 17.38 -29.65 -37.29
N ALA A 334 16.57 -29.08 -38.19
CA ALA A 334 15.13 -28.79 -38.10
C ALA A 334 14.24 -30.04 -37.95
N ASN A 335 14.26 -30.66 -36.77
CA ASN A 335 13.40 -31.79 -36.46
C ASN A 335 12.03 -31.29 -36.00
N ILE A 336 11.06 -31.39 -36.91
CA ILE A 336 9.68 -31.00 -36.66
C ILE A 336 8.87 -32.23 -36.26
N TYR A 337 8.66 -32.43 -34.95
CA TYR A 337 7.62 -33.33 -34.46
C TYR A 337 6.27 -32.62 -34.44
N LYS A 338 5.29 -33.23 -35.10
CA LYS A 338 3.91 -32.76 -35.35
C LYS A 338 2.88 -33.70 -34.73
N GLY A 339 3.22 -34.35 -33.62
CA GLY A 339 2.36 -35.26 -32.88
C GLY A 339 1.91 -34.68 -31.54
N ASP A 340 0.96 -35.36 -30.90
CA ASP A 340 0.40 -34.91 -29.61
C ASP A 340 1.29 -35.36 -28.45
N ILE A 341 1.66 -34.45 -27.56
CA ILE A 341 2.19 -34.82 -26.23
C ILE A 341 1.01 -34.82 -25.26
N VAL A 342 0.79 -35.93 -24.56
CA VAL A 342 -0.32 -36.09 -23.61
C VAL A 342 0.20 -36.42 -22.21
N GLY A 343 -0.49 -35.90 -21.19
CA GLY A 343 -0.12 -36.08 -19.79
C GLY A 343 -0.09 -34.75 -19.00
N THR A 344 0.02 -34.87 -17.68
CA THR A 344 0.15 -33.75 -16.73
C THR A 344 1.59 -33.51 -16.27
N GLY A 345 2.52 -34.38 -16.70
CA GLY A 345 3.95 -34.31 -16.40
C GLY A 345 4.67 -33.14 -17.08
N SER A 346 6.00 -33.15 -17.13
CA SER A 346 6.78 -32.02 -17.69
C SER A 346 7.60 -32.40 -18.92
N VAL A 347 7.82 -31.45 -19.83
CA VAL A 347 8.73 -31.60 -20.97
C VAL A 347 9.85 -30.59 -20.85
N THR A 348 11.10 -31.05 -20.89
CA THR A 348 12.29 -30.21 -20.83
C THR A 348 13.05 -30.29 -22.14
N PHE A 349 13.39 -29.14 -22.72
CA PHE A 349 14.27 -29.03 -23.90
C PHE A 349 15.62 -28.48 -23.46
N GLY A 350 16.70 -29.27 -23.61
CA GLY A 350 18.04 -28.94 -23.13
C GLY A 350 19.03 -28.46 -24.22
N ALA A 351 20.22 -28.03 -23.78
CA ALA A 351 21.28 -27.47 -24.63
C ALA A 351 21.63 -28.35 -25.84
N GLY A 352 21.74 -27.76 -27.02
CA GLY A 352 22.04 -28.48 -28.26
C GLY A 352 20.82 -29.08 -28.97
N ALA A 353 19.61 -28.98 -28.40
CA ALA A 353 18.36 -29.20 -29.10
C ALA A 353 17.93 -27.90 -29.81
N ILE A 354 18.17 -27.82 -31.13
CA ILE A 354 17.44 -26.86 -31.98
C ILE A 354 16.14 -27.58 -32.37
N ALA A 355 15.19 -27.64 -31.43
CA ALA A 355 13.91 -28.27 -31.67
C ALA A 355 13.02 -27.26 -32.42
N GLY A 356 13.04 -27.31 -33.75
CA GLY A 356 11.92 -26.75 -34.52
C GLY A 356 10.66 -27.57 -34.27
N PHE A 357 10.10 -27.57 -33.05
CA PHE A 357 8.87 -28.27 -32.71
C PHE A 357 7.67 -27.50 -33.29
N ASP A 358 7.55 -27.51 -34.62
CA ASP A 358 6.40 -26.92 -35.31
C ASP A 358 5.16 -27.78 -35.02
N LEU A 359 4.46 -27.38 -33.96
CA LEU A 359 3.17 -27.91 -33.51
C LEU A 359 2.03 -27.74 -34.53
N GLY A 360 2.34 -27.29 -35.75
CA GLY A 360 1.38 -27.03 -36.82
C GLY A 360 0.52 -25.79 -36.54
N PRO A 361 -0.08 -25.20 -37.58
CA PRO A 361 -0.87 -23.97 -37.43
C PRO A 361 -2.25 -24.15 -36.75
N PHE A 362 -2.65 -25.34 -36.30
CA PHE A 362 -4.06 -25.62 -35.91
C PHE A 362 -4.30 -26.54 -34.71
N GLN A 363 -3.30 -26.94 -33.94
CA GLN A 363 -3.53 -27.86 -32.81
C GLN A 363 -3.41 -27.09 -31.50
N GLN A 364 -4.55 -26.86 -30.84
CA GLN A 364 -4.55 -26.47 -29.43
C GLN A 364 -3.80 -27.56 -28.67
N LEU A 365 -2.69 -27.21 -28.03
CA LEU A 365 -1.97 -28.15 -27.18
C LEU A 365 -2.93 -28.59 -26.07
N SER A 366 -3.43 -29.82 -26.16
CA SER A 366 -4.16 -30.45 -25.04
C SER A 366 -3.22 -30.81 -23.89
N TYR A 367 -1.92 -30.56 -24.05
CA TYR A 367 -0.90 -30.70 -23.03
C TYR A 367 -1.07 -29.61 -21.97
N THR A 368 -1.32 -30.04 -20.74
CA THR A 368 -1.57 -29.14 -19.60
C THR A 368 -0.41 -29.10 -18.60
N GLY A 369 0.64 -29.89 -18.85
CA GLY A 369 1.81 -30.02 -17.99
C GLY A 369 2.82 -28.88 -18.13
N GLY A 370 3.96 -28.97 -17.44
CA GLY A 370 5.01 -27.93 -17.46
C GLY A 370 5.98 -28.06 -18.64
N THR A 371 6.32 -26.97 -19.31
CA THR A 371 7.36 -26.93 -20.35
C THR A 371 8.54 -26.10 -19.87
N THR A 372 9.75 -26.66 -19.92
CA THR A 372 11.00 -25.94 -19.66
C THR A 372 11.86 -25.92 -20.91
N ILE A 373 12.34 -24.75 -21.31
CA ILE A 373 13.30 -24.58 -22.41
C ILE A 373 14.57 -24.02 -21.79
N THR A 374 15.66 -24.79 -21.80
CA THR A 374 16.89 -24.46 -21.08
C THR A 374 18.15 -24.56 -21.93
N GLY A 375 19.23 -23.92 -21.47
CA GLY A 375 20.58 -24.10 -22.02
C GLY A 375 20.74 -23.65 -23.49
N GLY A 376 20.04 -22.60 -23.90
CA GLY A 376 20.07 -22.08 -25.28
C GLY A 376 19.20 -22.86 -26.27
N ALA A 377 18.41 -23.85 -25.81
CA ALA A 377 17.47 -24.56 -26.66
C ALA A 377 16.46 -23.59 -27.29
N GLN A 378 16.05 -23.88 -28.53
CA GLN A 378 15.00 -23.12 -29.22
C GLN A 378 13.84 -24.05 -29.56
N VAL A 379 12.62 -23.65 -29.22
CA VAL A 379 11.37 -24.32 -29.57
C VAL A 379 10.58 -23.41 -30.50
N ALA A 380 10.41 -23.81 -31.77
CA ALA A 380 9.66 -23.01 -32.74
C ALA A 380 8.31 -23.60 -33.09
N LEU A 381 7.24 -22.87 -32.75
CA LEU A 381 5.88 -23.17 -33.14
C LEU A 381 5.64 -22.71 -34.59
N GLY A 382 4.77 -23.43 -35.32
CA GLY A 382 4.47 -23.18 -36.72
C GLY A 382 3.93 -21.78 -37.04
N THR A 383 3.52 -21.57 -38.30
CA THR A 383 3.04 -20.28 -38.84
C THR A 383 1.75 -19.73 -38.19
N GLY A 384 1.21 -20.38 -37.17
CA GLY A 384 0.10 -19.88 -36.36
C GLY A 384 0.54 -18.76 -35.42
N THR A 385 -0.33 -17.76 -35.23
CA THR A 385 -0.01 -16.60 -34.39
C THR A 385 -0.35 -16.80 -32.91
N SER A 386 -0.94 -17.93 -32.51
CA SER A 386 -1.41 -18.18 -31.14
C SER A 386 -0.77 -19.41 -30.49
N PHE A 387 -0.25 -19.28 -29.28
CA PHE A 387 0.13 -20.40 -28.40
C PHE A 387 -0.75 -20.40 -27.15
N ALA A 388 -1.40 -21.53 -26.86
CA ALA A 388 -2.16 -21.72 -25.64
C ALA A 388 -1.60 -22.91 -24.87
N HIS A 389 -1.06 -22.62 -23.70
CA HIS A 389 -0.53 -23.57 -22.73
C HIS A 389 -1.23 -23.32 -21.41
N THR A 390 -1.75 -24.34 -20.75
CA THR A 390 -2.41 -24.13 -19.44
C THR A 390 -1.47 -24.36 -18.28
N GLY A 391 -0.31 -24.99 -18.53
CA GLY A 391 0.70 -25.27 -17.53
C GLY A 391 1.75 -24.17 -17.42
N LYS A 392 2.81 -24.47 -16.65
CA LYS A 392 4.00 -23.63 -16.51
C LYS A 392 4.81 -23.62 -17.80
N LEU A 393 5.28 -22.47 -18.23
CA LEU A 393 6.27 -22.27 -19.30
C LEU A 393 7.50 -21.58 -18.69
N ASP A 394 8.63 -22.29 -18.64
CA ASP A 394 9.89 -21.84 -18.04
C ASP A 394 10.95 -21.65 -19.12
N LEU A 395 11.33 -20.40 -19.38
CA LEU A 395 12.39 -20.04 -20.31
C LEU A 395 13.69 -19.82 -19.52
N ASP A 396 14.37 -20.92 -19.25
CA ASP A 396 15.61 -20.97 -18.50
C ASP A 396 16.84 -20.82 -19.39
N HIS A 397 17.02 -19.64 -19.97
CA HIS A 397 18.02 -19.40 -21.02
C HIS A 397 17.66 -20.09 -22.34
N GLY A 398 16.40 -20.50 -22.48
CA GLY A 398 15.82 -21.04 -23.71
C GLY A 398 14.98 -20.04 -24.49
N THR A 399 14.65 -20.41 -25.72
CA THR A 399 13.88 -19.62 -26.67
C THR A 399 12.61 -20.31 -27.08
N LEU A 400 11.48 -19.62 -27.02
CA LEU A 400 10.23 -19.99 -27.71
C LEU A 400 10.09 -19.13 -28.98
N VAL A 401 9.60 -19.67 -30.09
CA VAL A 401 9.29 -18.90 -31.31
C VAL A 401 7.82 -19.14 -31.66
N VAL A 402 7.03 -18.09 -31.82
CA VAL A 402 5.58 -18.15 -32.11
C VAL A 402 5.30 -17.44 -33.43
N GLY A 403 4.76 -18.12 -34.45
CA GLY A 403 4.41 -17.47 -35.72
C GLY A 403 5.61 -16.89 -36.49
N GLY A 404 6.79 -17.52 -36.38
CA GLY A 404 8.05 -17.01 -36.94
C GLY A 404 8.69 -15.89 -36.12
N VAL A 405 8.13 -15.58 -34.95
CA VAL A 405 8.55 -14.49 -34.09
C VAL A 405 9.16 -15.02 -32.80
N LEU A 406 10.38 -14.57 -32.51
CA LEU A 406 11.16 -15.04 -31.37
C LEU A 406 10.63 -14.45 -30.04
N ILE A 407 10.20 -15.31 -29.13
CA ILE A 407 10.01 -15.09 -27.68
C ILE A 407 11.20 -15.74 -26.95
N GLN A 408 12.35 -15.05 -26.93
CA GLN A 408 13.59 -15.60 -26.36
C GLN A 408 13.80 -15.19 -24.89
N SER A 409 14.53 -16.00 -24.13
CA SER A 409 15.34 -15.50 -22.99
C SER A 409 16.43 -14.52 -23.45
N GLU A 410 16.97 -14.72 -24.66
CA GLU A 410 18.02 -13.91 -25.28
C GLU A 410 17.53 -13.12 -26.50
N LEU A 411 16.62 -12.17 -26.32
CA LEU A 411 16.34 -11.22 -27.40
C LEU A 411 17.48 -10.19 -27.50
N LYS A 412 18.42 -10.34 -28.43
CA LYS A 412 19.27 -9.21 -28.82
C LYS A 412 18.47 -8.26 -29.72
N GLY A 413 17.56 -7.48 -29.13
CA GLY A 413 16.93 -6.32 -29.78
C GLY A 413 15.80 -6.58 -30.78
N GLY A 414 15.11 -7.72 -30.72
CA GLY A 414 13.91 -7.98 -31.53
C GLY A 414 12.62 -7.38 -30.95
N SER A 415 11.52 -7.41 -31.72
CA SER A 415 10.17 -7.12 -31.22
C SER A 415 9.21 -8.21 -31.65
N VAL A 416 8.40 -8.72 -30.74
CA VAL A 416 7.31 -9.63 -31.08
C VAL A 416 6.16 -8.80 -31.69
N PRO A 417 5.71 -9.03 -32.95
CA PRO A 417 4.62 -8.30 -33.59
C PRO A 417 3.29 -8.41 -32.86
N ALA A 418 2.43 -7.42 -33.08
CA ALA A 418 1.12 -7.34 -32.43
C ALA A 418 0.13 -8.46 -32.81
N SER A 419 0.37 -9.18 -33.91
CA SER A 419 -0.51 -10.26 -34.37
C SER A 419 -0.41 -11.54 -33.54
N THR A 420 0.59 -11.67 -32.64
CA THR A 420 0.81 -12.90 -31.86
C THR A 420 0.03 -12.90 -30.54
N SER A 421 -0.47 -14.05 -30.10
CA SER A 421 -1.06 -14.23 -28.77
C SER A 421 -0.39 -15.37 -27.99
N LEU A 422 -0.02 -15.12 -26.74
CA LEU A 422 0.59 -16.09 -25.83
C LEU A 422 -0.33 -16.26 -24.61
N GLN A 423 -0.76 -17.50 -24.36
CA GLN A 423 -1.46 -17.90 -23.15
C GLN A 423 -0.65 -18.96 -22.41
N ALA A 424 -0.38 -18.75 -21.12
CA ALA A 424 0.30 -19.70 -20.24
C ALA A 424 -0.36 -19.72 -18.85
N GLY A 425 -0.27 -20.84 -18.12
CA GLY A 425 -0.63 -20.86 -16.69
C GLY A 425 0.34 -20.02 -15.86
N GLU A 426 1.64 -20.17 -16.12
CA GLU A 426 2.70 -19.34 -15.56
C GLU A 426 3.78 -19.16 -16.63
N LEU A 427 4.35 -17.96 -16.76
CA LEU A 427 5.53 -17.70 -17.57
C LEU A 427 6.70 -17.31 -16.66
N ILE A 428 7.80 -18.06 -16.72
CA ILE A 428 9.05 -17.75 -16.00
C ILE A 428 10.14 -17.42 -17.01
N LEU A 429 10.89 -16.34 -16.76
CA LEU A 429 11.99 -15.88 -17.59
C LEU A 429 13.28 -15.78 -16.74
N ASN A 430 14.23 -16.71 -16.91
CA ASN A 430 15.43 -16.77 -16.02
C ASN A 430 16.65 -15.99 -16.50
N GLN A 431 16.68 -15.56 -17.76
CA GLN A 431 17.57 -14.50 -18.24
C GLN A 431 16.78 -13.69 -19.24
N SER A 432 16.78 -12.37 -19.09
CA SER A 432 16.29 -11.48 -20.16
C SER A 432 17.45 -10.64 -20.62
N THR A 433 17.71 -10.61 -21.92
CA THR A 433 18.22 -9.40 -22.57
C THR A 433 17.02 -8.54 -22.96
N SER A 434 17.24 -7.27 -23.33
CA SER A 434 16.14 -6.37 -23.62
C SER A 434 15.24 -6.88 -24.76
N SER A 435 13.95 -7.08 -24.47
CA SER A 435 12.95 -7.69 -25.34
C SER A 435 11.65 -6.88 -25.34
N THR A 436 10.91 -6.90 -26.44
CA THR A 436 9.59 -6.25 -26.54
C THR A 436 8.53 -7.24 -27.01
N TYR A 437 7.45 -7.36 -26.26
CA TYR A 437 6.27 -8.17 -26.57
C TYR A 437 5.07 -7.28 -26.92
N ASN A 438 4.76 -7.10 -28.21
CA ASN A 438 3.62 -6.26 -28.64
C ASN A 438 2.33 -7.06 -28.90
N GLY A 439 2.35 -8.38 -28.75
CA GLY A 439 1.19 -9.26 -28.93
C GLY A 439 0.22 -9.29 -27.74
N SER A 440 -0.84 -10.07 -27.82
CA SER A 440 -1.73 -10.33 -26.66
C SER A 440 -1.10 -11.35 -25.70
N LEU A 441 -1.13 -11.08 -24.40
CA LEU A 441 -0.57 -11.93 -23.35
C LEU A 441 -1.67 -12.26 -22.35
N SER A 442 -1.90 -13.56 -22.09
CA SER A 442 -2.84 -14.04 -21.07
C SER A 442 -2.19 -15.05 -20.14
N LEU A 443 -1.79 -14.61 -18.94
CA LEU A 443 -0.94 -15.40 -18.05
C LEU A 443 -1.51 -15.58 -16.65
N GLY A 444 -1.64 -16.81 -16.16
CA GLY A 444 -1.99 -17.01 -14.75
C GLY A 444 -0.93 -16.49 -13.76
N ALA A 445 0.34 -16.30 -14.17
CA ALA A 445 1.40 -15.57 -13.46
C ALA A 445 2.58 -15.25 -14.40
N LEU A 446 3.34 -14.20 -14.08
CA LEU A 446 4.58 -13.81 -14.78
C LEU A 446 5.73 -13.64 -13.78
N THR A 447 6.83 -14.37 -13.96
CA THR A 447 8.03 -14.27 -13.11
C THR A 447 9.25 -13.91 -13.95
N LEU A 448 9.96 -12.86 -13.55
CA LEU A 448 11.25 -12.47 -14.12
C LEU A 448 12.37 -12.69 -13.08
N ASN A 449 13.28 -13.62 -13.37
CA ASN A 449 14.45 -13.93 -12.53
C ASN A 449 15.77 -13.34 -13.10
N GLY A 450 15.72 -12.67 -14.25
CA GLY A 450 16.91 -12.32 -15.06
C GLY A 450 17.66 -11.03 -14.71
N SER A 451 18.92 -10.99 -15.17
CA SER A 451 19.98 -9.96 -15.01
C SER A 451 19.55 -8.48 -14.95
N THR A 452 20.20 -7.70 -14.07
CA THR A 452 20.22 -6.22 -13.97
C THR A 452 20.25 -5.42 -15.28
N THR A 453 20.67 -6.01 -16.40
CA THR A 453 20.76 -5.35 -17.74
C THR A 453 19.60 -5.70 -18.69
N GLY A 454 18.81 -6.72 -18.33
CA GLY A 454 17.67 -7.22 -19.09
C GLY A 454 16.39 -6.43 -18.85
N HIS A 455 15.67 -6.07 -19.92
CA HIS A 455 14.42 -5.33 -19.84
C HIS A 455 13.33 -6.00 -20.70
N LEU A 456 12.25 -6.50 -20.10
CA LEU A 456 11.06 -6.96 -20.82
C LEU A 456 10.10 -5.80 -21.00
N THR A 457 9.78 -5.43 -22.23
CA THR A 457 8.73 -4.44 -22.55
C THR A 457 7.46 -5.16 -22.99
N LEU A 458 6.34 -4.87 -22.33
CA LEU A 458 5.01 -5.39 -22.61
C LEU A 458 4.21 -4.28 -23.30
N GLY A 459 4.06 -4.38 -24.62
CA GLY A 459 3.45 -3.37 -25.49
C GLY A 459 2.08 -3.72 -26.05
N GLY A 460 1.66 -4.98 -25.95
CA GLY A 460 0.38 -5.46 -26.51
C GLY A 460 -0.74 -5.61 -25.48
N ASN A 461 -1.80 -6.36 -25.82
CA ASN A 461 -2.92 -6.55 -24.89
C ASN A 461 -2.50 -7.45 -23.71
N LEU A 462 -2.77 -7.04 -22.47
CA LEU A 462 -2.40 -7.79 -21.26
C LEU A 462 -3.67 -8.23 -20.52
N ASP A 463 -4.24 -9.36 -20.91
CA ASP A 463 -5.45 -9.92 -20.31
C ASP A 463 -5.08 -10.90 -19.20
N ASN A 464 -5.83 -10.97 -18.10
CA ASN A 464 -5.70 -12.01 -17.08
C ASN A 464 -4.28 -12.27 -16.55
N VAL A 465 -3.36 -11.29 -16.57
CA VAL A 465 -2.01 -11.45 -16.01
C VAL A 465 -2.08 -11.40 -14.49
N HIS A 466 -2.30 -12.55 -13.85
CA HIS A 466 -2.54 -12.66 -12.41
C HIS A 466 -1.23 -12.86 -11.63
N GLY A 467 -0.69 -11.80 -11.05
CA GLY A 467 0.58 -11.88 -10.32
C GLY A 467 1.81 -11.72 -11.21
N VAL A 468 2.59 -10.71 -10.86
CA VAL A 468 3.89 -10.41 -11.44
C VAL A 468 4.94 -10.48 -10.34
N THR A 469 5.96 -11.29 -10.56
CA THR A 469 7.13 -11.40 -9.70
C THR A 469 8.35 -10.88 -10.44
N ILE A 470 9.05 -9.91 -9.87
CA ILE A 470 10.31 -9.38 -10.39
C ILE A 470 11.39 -9.65 -9.35
N ASN A 471 12.17 -10.71 -9.55
CA ASN A 471 13.27 -11.03 -8.65
C ASN A 471 14.51 -10.20 -9.01
N ASP A 472 14.75 -9.94 -10.31
CA ASP A 472 15.76 -9.00 -10.80
C ASP A 472 15.35 -8.43 -12.18
N GLY A 473 16.09 -7.45 -12.71
CA GLY A 473 15.89 -6.89 -14.04
C GLY A 473 14.80 -5.83 -14.10
N ARG A 474 14.16 -5.66 -15.28
CA ARG A 474 13.10 -4.65 -15.47
C ARG A 474 11.94 -5.20 -16.31
N ILE A 475 10.72 -4.92 -15.87
CA ILE A 475 9.52 -5.00 -16.70
C ILE A 475 9.05 -3.58 -17.03
N THR A 476 8.86 -3.27 -18.30
CA THR A 476 8.23 -2.03 -18.77
C THR A 476 6.87 -2.35 -19.36
N VAL A 477 5.79 -1.76 -18.83
CA VAL A 477 4.47 -1.80 -19.46
C VAL A 477 4.32 -0.55 -20.32
N SER A 478 4.04 -0.71 -21.61
CA SER A 478 4.05 0.39 -22.58
C SER A 478 2.79 0.42 -23.44
N GLY A 479 2.08 1.55 -23.50
CA GLY A 479 0.91 1.74 -24.38
C GLY A 479 -0.33 0.86 -24.09
N THR A 480 -0.27 0.03 -23.04
CA THR A 480 -1.31 -0.91 -22.64
C THR A 480 -1.54 -0.83 -21.13
N SER A 481 -2.68 -1.30 -20.63
CA SER A 481 -2.94 -1.32 -19.18
C SER A 481 -2.70 -2.70 -18.57
N LEU A 482 -2.20 -2.74 -17.34
CA LEU A 482 -1.95 -3.98 -16.59
C LEU A 482 -2.70 -3.93 -15.26
N SER A 483 -3.43 -4.99 -14.91
CA SER A 483 -4.04 -5.15 -13.57
C SER A 483 -3.57 -6.45 -12.94
N THR A 484 -2.86 -6.40 -11.82
CA THR A 484 -2.14 -7.56 -11.28
C THR A 484 -1.77 -7.40 -9.80
N SER A 485 -1.29 -8.46 -9.14
CA SER A 485 -0.50 -8.32 -7.90
C SER A 485 0.99 -8.20 -8.25
N LEU A 486 1.76 -7.44 -7.48
CA LEU A 486 3.19 -7.25 -7.75
C LEU A 486 4.04 -7.64 -6.54
N THR A 487 4.96 -8.58 -6.74
CA THR A 487 6.02 -8.94 -5.79
C THR A 487 7.37 -8.61 -6.42
N MET A 488 8.22 -7.92 -5.68
CA MET A 488 9.57 -7.56 -6.13
C MET A 488 10.60 -7.98 -5.08
N ASP A 489 11.49 -8.91 -5.44
CA ASP A 489 12.70 -9.21 -4.66
C ASP A 489 13.93 -8.46 -5.20
N GLY A 490 13.66 -7.44 -6.01
CA GLY A 490 14.64 -6.61 -6.68
C GLY A 490 14.04 -6.02 -7.95
N GLY A 491 14.91 -5.54 -8.83
CA GLY A 491 14.53 -5.09 -10.15
C GLY A 491 13.56 -3.90 -10.18
N ARG A 492 12.93 -3.69 -11.34
CA ARG A 492 12.16 -2.50 -11.66
C ARG A 492 10.88 -2.80 -12.43
N LEU A 493 9.78 -2.20 -12.00
CA LEU A 493 8.61 -1.98 -12.86
C LEU A 493 8.68 -0.58 -13.48
N THR A 494 8.39 -0.42 -14.77
CA THR A 494 8.22 0.88 -15.42
C THR A 494 6.89 0.93 -16.16
N ALA A 495 5.98 1.80 -15.75
CA ALA A 495 4.83 2.18 -16.55
C ALA A 495 5.24 3.32 -17.51
N GLN A 496 5.02 3.15 -18.80
CA GLN A 496 5.36 4.12 -19.85
C GLN A 496 4.18 4.32 -20.80
N ASN A 497 3.53 5.48 -20.77
CA ASN A 497 2.26 5.70 -21.50
C ASN A 497 1.22 4.58 -21.22
N ALA A 498 1.17 4.09 -19.98
CA ALA A 498 0.46 2.87 -19.60
C ALA A 498 -0.11 3.01 -18.19
N ASN A 499 -1.32 2.50 -17.94
CA ASN A 499 -1.86 2.47 -16.59
C ASN A 499 -1.64 1.10 -15.95
N VAL A 500 -1.10 1.08 -14.73
CA VAL A 500 -0.91 -0.16 -13.96
C VAL A 500 -1.76 -0.10 -12.70
N THR A 501 -2.60 -1.10 -12.47
CA THR A 501 -3.37 -1.26 -11.23
C THR A 501 -2.84 -2.46 -10.46
N LEU A 502 -2.43 -2.24 -9.21
CA LEU A 502 -1.82 -3.21 -8.33
C LEU A 502 -2.80 -3.60 -7.23
N SER A 503 -3.25 -4.86 -7.21
CA SER A 503 -4.11 -5.42 -6.14
C SER A 503 -3.32 -5.89 -4.93
N ASP A 504 -2.01 -6.09 -5.09
CA ASP A 504 -1.04 -6.27 -4.01
C ASP A 504 0.29 -5.63 -4.42
N LEU A 505 1.07 -5.19 -3.44
CA LEU A 505 2.38 -4.57 -3.65
C LEU A 505 3.34 -4.98 -2.54
N ASN A 506 4.32 -5.78 -2.90
CA ASN A 506 5.45 -6.14 -2.04
C ASN A 506 6.76 -5.83 -2.79
N GLY A 507 7.72 -5.21 -2.10
CA GLY A 507 9.00 -4.84 -2.70
C GLY A 507 10.05 -4.54 -1.65
N ASN A 508 11.25 -5.10 -1.84
CA ASN A 508 12.41 -4.85 -0.96
C ASN A 508 13.15 -3.53 -1.33
N GLY A 509 14.19 -3.18 -0.58
CA GLY A 509 14.94 -1.93 -0.77
C GLY A 509 15.64 -1.77 -2.13
N SER A 510 15.84 -2.87 -2.86
CA SER A 510 16.43 -2.88 -4.21
C SER A 510 15.39 -2.74 -5.32
N SER A 511 14.10 -2.69 -4.96
CA SER A 511 13.00 -2.58 -5.91
C SER A 511 12.79 -1.13 -6.38
N ALA A 512 12.28 -0.94 -7.59
CA ALA A 512 11.90 0.38 -8.10
C ALA A 512 10.61 0.37 -8.94
N ILE A 513 9.74 1.37 -8.73
CA ILE A 513 8.60 1.65 -9.60
C ILE A 513 8.82 2.99 -10.31
N ASN A 514 8.75 2.95 -11.64
CA ASN A 514 8.85 4.12 -12.49
C ASN A 514 7.57 4.42 -13.21
N ILE A 515 7.19 5.70 -13.18
CA ILE A 515 5.93 6.17 -13.73
C ILE A 515 6.25 7.26 -14.76
N ASN A 516 6.10 6.95 -16.05
CA ASN A 516 6.41 7.89 -17.13
C ASN A 516 5.15 8.11 -17.97
N ASP A 517 4.56 9.32 -17.89
CA ASP A 517 3.31 9.65 -18.59
C ASP A 517 2.20 8.60 -18.33
N SER A 518 2.10 8.15 -17.08
CA SER A 518 1.37 6.93 -16.69
C SER A 518 0.68 7.11 -15.34
N THR A 519 -0.33 6.29 -15.06
CA THR A 519 -0.89 6.14 -13.71
C THR A 519 -0.56 4.78 -13.13
N VAL A 520 0.06 4.73 -11.96
CA VAL A 520 0.20 3.49 -11.17
C VAL A 520 -0.74 3.58 -9.96
N THR A 521 -1.75 2.72 -9.92
CA THR A 521 -2.74 2.66 -8.85
C THR A 521 -2.42 1.48 -7.93
N ALA A 522 -2.02 1.76 -6.69
CA ALA A 522 -1.97 0.76 -5.62
C ALA A 522 -3.36 0.62 -4.99
N ASN A 523 -4.16 -0.34 -5.46
CA ASN A 523 -5.50 -0.65 -4.95
C ASN A 523 -5.42 -1.75 -3.88
N LEU A 524 -5.07 -1.34 -2.66
CA LEU A 524 -4.70 -2.25 -1.57
C LEU A 524 -5.72 -2.19 -0.44
N ASP A 525 -6.36 -3.32 -0.13
CA ASP A 525 -7.24 -3.47 1.04
C ASP A 525 -6.52 -3.95 2.30
N GLN A 526 -5.25 -4.31 2.17
CA GLN A 526 -4.41 -4.77 3.27
C GLN A 526 -3.30 -3.77 3.58
N THR A 527 -2.73 -3.87 4.79
CA THR A 527 -1.51 -3.12 5.13
C THR A 527 -0.30 -3.71 4.41
N ARG A 528 0.40 -2.88 3.64
CA ARG A 528 1.63 -3.20 2.92
C ARG A 528 2.71 -2.18 3.21
N THR A 529 3.96 -2.63 3.16
CA THR A 529 5.14 -1.77 3.18
C THR A 529 5.91 -2.00 1.90
N TYR A 530 6.16 -0.93 1.15
CA TYR A 530 7.02 -0.94 -0.03
C TYR A 530 8.34 -0.26 0.33
N TYR A 531 9.43 -1.02 0.29
CA TYR A 531 10.77 -0.55 0.63
C TYR A 531 11.53 0.01 -0.59
N GLY A 532 11.00 -0.21 -1.79
CA GLY A 532 11.61 0.26 -3.03
C GLY A 532 11.41 1.75 -3.29
N THR A 533 12.08 2.25 -4.34
CA THR A 533 12.01 3.66 -4.76
C THR A 533 10.83 3.91 -5.70
N LEU A 534 10.20 5.08 -5.61
CA LEU A 534 9.28 5.58 -6.63
C LEU A 534 9.92 6.76 -7.38
N SER A 535 9.72 6.81 -8.70
CA SER A 535 10.12 7.96 -9.50
C SER A 535 9.19 8.18 -10.68
N GLY A 536 9.12 9.40 -11.19
CA GLY A 536 8.28 9.68 -12.34
C GLY A 536 8.69 10.85 -13.20
N SER A 537 8.03 10.95 -14.35
CA SER A 537 8.23 12.01 -15.35
C SER A 537 6.95 12.31 -16.13
N GLY A 538 6.88 13.52 -16.69
CA GLY A 538 5.75 13.95 -17.52
C GLY A 538 4.44 14.01 -16.71
N THR A 539 3.37 13.37 -17.20
CA THR A 539 2.05 13.35 -16.52
C THR A 539 1.90 12.23 -15.48
N ALA A 540 3.00 11.80 -14.87
CA ALA A 540 3.01 10.68 -13.95
C ALA A 540 2.11 10.88 -12.72
N ASN A 541 1.32 9.86 -12.37
CA ASN A 541 0.44 9.84 -11.20
C ASN A 541 0.56 8.52 -10.43
N PHE A 542 0.82 8.60 -9.13
CA PHE A 542 0.75 7.46 -8.21
C PHE A 542 -0.53 7.55 -7.40
N VAL A 543 -1.42 6.56 -7.52
CA VAL A 543 -2.73 6.58 -6.87
C VAL A 543 -2.78 5.54 -5.76
N LYS A 544 -3.00 5.97 -4.52
CA LYS A 544 -3.36 5.07 -3.41
C LYS A 544 -4.89 4.91 -3.35
N SER A 545 -5.36 3.68 -3.54
CA SER A 545 -6.75 3.25 -3.46
C SER A 545 -6.88 2.01 -2.55
N GLY A 546 -8.10 1.51 -2.35
CA GLY A 546 -8.37 0.42 -1.39
C GLY A 546 -8.34 0.90 0.06
N THR A 547 -8.83 0.06 0.97
CA THR A 547 -9.06 0.43 2.38
C THR A 547 -7.81 0.31 3.27
N GLY A 548 -6.76 -0.37 2.81
CA GLY A 548 -5.56 -0.66 3.58
C GLY A 548 -4.56 0.50 3.69
N THR A 549 -3.52 0.29 4.50
CA THR A 549 -2.39 1.23 4.66
C THR A 549 -1.23 0.84 3.75
N LEU A 550 -0.76 1.76 2.91
CA LEU A 550 0.51 1.61 2.19
C LEU A 550 1.58 2.46 2.86
N THR A 551 2.63 1.83 3.39
CA THR A 551 3.82 2.52 3.88
C THR A 551 4.88 2.54 2.79
N LEU A 552 5.32 3.74 2.38
CA LEU A 552 6.47 3.95 1.50
C LEU A 552 7.71 4.20 2.37
N SER A 553 8.61 3.21 2.43
CA SER A 553 9.84 3.28 3.22
C SER A 553 11.08 3.62 2.39
N GLY A 554 11.04 3.40 1.08
CA GLY A 554 12.13 3.74 0.17
C GLY A 554 12.11 5.22 -0.24
N ALA A 555 13.29 5.82 -0.38
CA ALA A 555 13.42 7.18 -0.88
C ALA A 555 12.86 7.30 -2.30
N SER A 556 12.06 8.32 -2.53
CA SER A 556 11.42 8.58 -3.82
C SER A 556 11.99 9.85 -4.45
N SER A 557 11.96 9.94 -5.78
CA SER A 557 12.39 11.12 -6.53
C SER A 557 11.17 11.73 -7.23
N GLY A 558 11.01 13.05 -7.12
CA GLY A 558 9.83 13.76 -7.63
C GLY A 558 9.61 13.62 -9.14
N GLY A 559 8.61 14.34 -9.67
CA GLY A 559 8.21 14.27 -11.08
C GLY A 559 6.91 13.50 -11.33
N TYR A 560 6.22 13.10 -10.26
CA TYR A 560 4.86 12.55 -10.29
C TYR A 560 3.97 13.28 -9.27
N THR A 561 2.66 13.25 -9.51
CA THR A 561 1.63 13.60 -8.51
C THR A 561 1.23 12.34 -7.75
N THR A 562 0.95 12.47 -6.46
CA THR A 562 0.34 11.41 -5.67
C THR A 562 -1.12 11.73 -5.41
N THR A 563 -2.03 10.81 -5.69
CA THR A 563 -3.46 10.93 -5.36
C THR A 563 -3.85 9.88 -4.35
N VAL A 564 -4.36 10.28 -3.18
CA VAL A 564 -4.81 9.35 -2.14
C VAL A 564 -6.34 9.38 -2.09
N ASN A 565 -6.97 8.38 -2.71
CA ASN A 565 -8.43 8.29 -2.83
C ASN A 565 -9.08 7.62 -1.62
N SER A 566 -8.41 6.63 -1.01
CA SER A 566 -8.94 5.87 0.13
C SER A 566 -7.83 5.19 0.94
N GLY A 567 -8.17 4.79 2.17
CA GLY A 567 -7.23 4.17 3.10
C GLY A 567 -6.16 5.15 3.57
N THR A 568 -4.97 4.63 3.83
CA THR A 568 -3.85 5.42 4.36
C THR A 568 -2.61 5.30 3.49
N LEU A 569 -1.99 6.42 3.15
CA LEU A 569 -0.61 6.47 2.64
C LEU A 569 0.30 6.97 3.75
N GLN A 570 1.34 6.22 4.10
CA GLN A 570 2.31 6.58 5.13
C GLN A 570 3.71 6.66 4.55
N GLY A 571 4.50 7.62 4.99
CA GLY A 571 5.91 7.77 4.63
C GLY A 571 6.56 8.91 5.39
N ASP A 572 7.76 9.32 5.00
CA ASP A 572 8.45 10.50 5.52
C ASP A 572 8.69 11.50 4.37
N THR A 573 9.37 12.62 4.60
CA THR A 573 9.68 13.58 3.52
C THR A 573 10.65 13.07 2.46
N ASN A 574 11.27 11.89 2.64
CA ASN A 574 12.11 11.25 1.62
C ASN A 574 11.29 10.35 0.70
N SER A 575 10.23 9.71 1.22
CA SER A 575 9.36 8.82 0.44
C SER A 575 8.09 9.51 -0.09
N LEU A 576 7.59 10.52 0.62
CA LEU A 576 6.48 11.38 0.19
C LEU A 576 7.03 12.63 -0.49
N VAL A 577 7.06 12.61 -1.82
CA VAL A 577 7.61 13.68 -2.68
C VAL A 577 6.61 14.10 -3.77
N GLY A 578 6.85 15.28 -4.37
CA GLY A 578 5.96 15.84 -5.39
C GLY A 578 4.62 16.30 -4.84
N PRO A 579 3.70 16.81 -5.69
CA PRO A 579 2.37 17.21 -5.25
C PRO A 579 1.54 16.03 -4.72
N ILE A 580 0.75 16.26 -3.66
CA ILE A 580 -0.19 15.28 -3.10
C ILE A 580 -1.63 15.85 -3.15
N VAL A 581 -2.55 15.09 -3.74
CA VAL A 581 -4.00 15.28 -3.62
C VAL A 581 -4.50 14.29 -2.56
N ASN A 582 -4.77 14.79 -1.35
CA ASN A 582 -5.19 13.98 -0.21
C ASN A 582 -6.72 14.01 -0.04
N ASN A 583 -7.40 12.96 -0.49
CA ASN A 583 -8.84 12.78 -0.29
C ASN A 583 -9.17 11.76 0.82
N ALA A 584 -8.15 11.19 1.49
CA ALA A 584 -8.31 10.20 2.56
C ALA A 584 -7.31 10.47 3.69
N THR A 585 -6.35 9.59 3.97
CA THR A 585 -5.35 9.80 5.03
C THR A 585 -3.93 9.75 4.49
N VAL A 586 -3.12 10.76 4.82
CA VAL A 586 -1.67 10.80 4.59
C VAL A 586 -0.95 10.93 5.92
N ILE A 587 0.05 10.10 6.19
CA ILE A 587 0.86 10.15 7.42
C ILE A 587 2.30 10.50 7.05
N PHE A 588 2.78 11.63 7.54
CA PHE A 588 4.20 11.96 7.62
C PHE A 588 4.75 11.40 8.94
N ASN A 589 5.25 10.17 8.90
CA ASN A 589 5.92 9.52 10.02
C ASN A 589 7.41 9.93 10.04
N GLN A 590 7.69 11.05 10.69
CA GLN A 590 8.94 11.77 10.54
C GLN A 590 9.81 11.64 11.80
N ALA A 591 10.88 10.83 11.73
CA ALA A 591 11.82 10.67 12.84
C ALA A 591 12.90 11.78 12.91
N ALA A 592 13.43 12.21 11.77
CA ALA A 592 14.44 13.28 11.66
C ALA A 592 13.84 14.51 10.95
N THR A 593 14.41 15.70 11.11
CA THR A 593 13.90 16.88 10.40
C THR A 593 13.98 16.72 8.88
N GLY A 594 12.92 17.09 8.17
CA GLY A 594 12.82 17.04 6.71
C GLY A 594 11.91 18.12 6.14
N THR A 595 11.99 18.34 4.83
CA THR A 595 11.19 19.35 4.10
C THR A 595 10.33 18.68 3.04
N TYR A 596 9.02 18.89 3.10
CA TYR A 596 8.09 18.52 2.04
C TYR A 596 7.87 19.74 1.13
N ALA A 597 8.44 19.70 -0.08
CA ALA A 597 8.38 20.81 -1.05
C ALA A 597 7.16 20.74 -2.00
N GLY A 598 6.42 19.63 -1.98
CA GLY A 598 5.26 19.42 -2.83
C GLY A 598 4.07 20.29 -2.45
N ALA A 599 3.21 20.60 -3.43
CA ALA A 599 1.90 21.18 -3.14
C ALA A 599 1.02 20.13 -2.44
N LEU A 600 0.19 20.55 -1.49
CA LEU A 600 -0.82 19.69 -0.85
C LEU A 600 -2.21 20.26 -1.13
N SER A 601 -3.14 19.38 -1.53
CA SER A 601 -4.53 19.71 -1.83
C SER A 601 -5.48 18.59 -1.37
N GLY A 602 -6.78 18.80 -1.48
CA GLY A 602 -7.81 17.84 -1.05
C GLY A 602 -8.37 18.13 0.35
N SER A 603 -9.30 17.28 0.80
CA SER A 603 -10.08 17.45 2.03
C SER A 603 -9.85 16.36 3.08
N GLY A 604 -8.87 15.47 2.85
CA GLY A 604 -8.54 14.38 3.74
C GLY A 604 -7.85 14.81 5.04
N THR A 605 -7.34 13.85 5.80
CA THR A 605 -6.56 14.07 7.01
C THR A 605 -5.08 13.86 6.70
N THR A 606 -4.23 14.78 7.15
CA THR A 606 -2.79 14.64 7.13
C THR A 606 -2.26 14.56 8.55
N ILE A 607 -1.61 13.46 8.91
CA ILE A 607 -1.08 13.20 10.24
C ILE A 607 0.42 13.47 10.23
N LYS A 608 0.91 14.26 11.18
CA LYS A 608 2.33 14.40 11.52
C LYS A 608 2.63 13.56 12.77
N SER A 609 3.44 12.52 12.61
CA SER A 609 3.92 11.66 13.71
C SER A 609 5.45 11.60 13.74
N GLY A 610 6.03 10.97 14.77
CA GLY A 610 7.47 10.92 15.00
C GLY A 610 8.02 12.24 15.57
N THR A 611 9.13 12.15 16.30
CA THR A 611 9.73 13.28 17.04
C THR A 611 10.33 14.37 16.15
N GLY A 612 10.58 14.10 14.87
CA GLY A 612 11.19 15.01 13.92
C GLY A 612 10.29 16.18 13.50
N THR A 613 10.86 17.12 12.73
CA THR A 613 10.14 18.25 12.15
C THR A 613 9.80 18.01 10.68
N VAL A 614 8.55 18.26 10.26
CA VAL A 614 8.21 18.41 8.83
C VAL A 614 8.09 19.89 8.51
N THR A 615 8.96 20.41 7.65
CA THR A 615 8.85 21.76 7.11
C THR A 615 8.07 21.72 5.80
N LEU A 616 6.98 22.48 5.72
CA LEU A 616 6.18 22.62 4.49
C LEU A 616 6.77 23.73 3.63
N GLY A 617 7.37 23.40 2.49
CA GLY A 617 8.08 24.36 1.63
C GLY A 617 7.23 25.04 0.56
N ASN A 618 6.02 24.53 0.29
CA ASN A 618 5.16 25.05 -0.79
C ASN A 618 4.20 26.13 -0.29
N ALA A 619 4.34 27.36 -0.79
CA ALA A 619 3.48 28.48 -0.42
C ALA A 619 2.06 28.34 -0.99
N ASN A 620 1.07 28.86 -0.27
CA ASN A 620 -0.34 28.92 -0.72
C ASN A 620 -0.94 27.57 -1.12
N ASN A 621 -0.72 26.53 -0.31
CA ASN A 621 -1.37 25.23 -0.51
C ASN A 621 -2.90 25.36 -0.49
N THR A 622 -3.59 24.55 -1.28
CA THR A 622 -5.06 24.53 -1.38
C THR A 622 -5.71 23.44 -0.54
N PHE A 623 -4.94 22.82 0.36
CA PHE A 623 -5.44 21.82 1.29
C PHE A 623 -6.55 22.40 2.19
N ALA A 624 -7.70 21.73 2.19
CA ALA A 624 -8.90 22.11 2.93
C ALA A 624 -9.30 21.05 3.97
N GLY A 625 -8.41 20.10 4.24
CA GLY A 625 -8.58 19.03 5.20
C GLY A 625 -8.02 19.35 6.59
N THR A 626 -7.68 18.31 7.35
CA THR A 626 -7.17 18.44 8.73
C THR A 626 -5.69 18.07 8.82
N TRP A 627 -4.88 18.92 9.44
CA TRP A 627 -3.55 18.61 9.94
C TRP A 627 -3.64 18.10 11.38
N SER A 628 -3.44 16.81 11.60
CA SER A 628 -3.39 16.19 12.92
C SER A 628 -1.93 16.04 13.36
N ILE A 629 -1.48 16.85 14.32
CA ILE A 629 -0.11 16.80 14.86
C ILE A 629 -0.11 15.87 16.07
N GLN A 630 0.32 14.63 15.88
CA GLN A 630 0.33 13.60 16.92
C GLN A 630 1.65 13.56 17.69
N GLU A 631 2.76 13.93 17.04
CA GLU A 631 4.09 14.01 17.67
C GLU A 631 5.03 14.94 16.89
N GLY A 632 5.95 15.59 17.59
CA GLY A 632 7.01 16.42 17.00
C GLY A 632 6.49 17.77 16.51
N THR A 633 7.13 18.33 15.48
CA THR A 633 6.80 19.68 14.96
C THR A 633 6.34 19.66 13.50
N LEU A 634 5.24 20.36 13.22
CA LEU A 634 4.89 20.82 11.87
C LEU A 634 5.34 22.27 11.73
N GLN A 635 6.15 22.58 10.72
CA GLN A 635 6.75 23.90 10.54
C GLN A 635 6.40 24.51 9.18
N ALA A 636 6.07 25.79 9.14
CA ALA A 636 5.92 26.54 7.90
C ALA A 636 7.29 26.90 7.31
N GLY A 637 7.47 26.68 6.01
CA GLY A 637 8.62 27.12 5.22
C GLY A 637 8.33 28.30 4.29
N ALA A 638 7.06 28.71 4.19
CA ALA A 638 6.56 29.84 3.40
C ALA A 638 5.17 30.28 3.92
N ALA A 639 4.62 31.38 3.39
CA ALA A 639 3.27 31.85 3.76
C ALA A 639 2.18 30.88 3.28
N ASN A 640 1.12 30.70 4.09
CA ASN A 640 -0.05 29.85 3.80
C ASN A 640 0.28 28.41 3.35
N THR A 641 1.34 27.81 3.90
CA THR A 641 1.72 26.42 3.63
C THR A 641 0.73 25.40 4.19
N LEU A 642 -0.03 25.73 5.24
CA LEU A 642 -1.03 24.83 5.82
C LEU A 642 -2.30 24.70 4.97
N GLY A 643 -2.59 25.72 4.16
CA GLY A 643 -3.86 25.90 3.45
C GLY A 643 -4.88 26.67 4.30
N SER A 644 -5.39 27.78 3.76
CA SER A 644 -6.27 28.72 4.50
C SER A 644 -7.59 28.12 4.97
N SER A 645 -8.03 27.05 4.31
CA SER A 645 -9.26 26.31 4.64
C SER A 645 -9.00 25.07 5.49
N SER A 646 -7.74 24.79 5.85
CA SER A 646 -7.38 23.62 6.66
C SER A 646 -7.69 23.81 8.13
N ARG A 647 -7.86 22.70 8.86
CA ARG A 647 -7.92 22.70 10.33
C ARG A 647 -6.62 22.14 10.90
N VAL A 648 -6.18 22.64 12.05
CA VAL A 648 -5.06 22.08 12.81
C VAL A 648 -5.58 21.51 14.12
N GLU A 649 -5.29 20.23 14.32
CA GLU A 649 -5.67 19.47 15.50
C GLU A 649 -4.42 18.88 16.17
N PHE A 650 -4.28 19.10 17.46
CA PHE A 650 -3.17 18.54 18.25
C PHE A 650 -3.59 17.24 18.94
N GLY A 651 -2.72 16.24 18.91
CA GLY A 651 -2.95 14.94 19.56
C GLY A 651 -3.12 15.06 21.08
N THR A 652 -3.83 14.10 21.67
CA THR A 652 -4.21 14.09 23.10
C THR A 652 -3.43 13.07 23.93
N ALA A 653 -2.49 12.33 23.31
CA ALA A 653 -1.69 11.31 23.99
C ALA A 653 -0.80 11.92 25.08
N THR A 654 -0.77 11.30 26.26
CA THR A 654 -0.01 11.79 27.42
C THR A 654 1.50 11.65 27.22
N GLY A 655 2.27 12.61 27.71
CA GLY A 655 3.74 12.59 27.63
C GLY A 655 4.32 12.88 26.24
N ILE A 656 3.49 13.13 25.23
CA ILE A 656 3.93 13.45 23.87
C ILE A 656 3.91 14.97 23.66
N SER A 657 4.98 15.51 23.07
CA SER A 657 5.05 16.92 22.70
C SER A 657 4.64 17.13 21.24
N THR A 658 3.83 18.16 21.01
CA THR A 658 3.28 18.48 19.69
C THR A 658 3.40 19.99 19.45
N SER A 659 3.88 20.38 18.27
CA SER A 659 4.09 21.81 17.96
C SER A 659 3.73 22.19 16.53
N LEU A 660 3.13 23.37 16.38
CA LEU A 660 3.05 24.10 15.12
C LEU A 660 4.01 25.30 15.20
N ARG A 661 4.99 25.38 14.30
CA ARG A 661 5.94 26.50 14.21
C ARG A 661 5.74 27.30 12.93
N LEU A 662 5.52 28.61 13.05
CA LEU A 662 5.32 29.49 11.89
C LEU A 662 6.61 29.98 11.24
N ASN A 663 7.73 29.95 11.99
CA ASN A 663 9.06 30.29 11.46
C ASN A 663 9.11 31.65 10.72
N GLY A 664 8.35 32.63 11.20
CA GLY A 664 8.28 33.97 10.61
C GLY A 664 7.33 34.13 9.42
N PHE A 665 6.57 33.09 9.05
CA PHE A 665 5.62 33.14 7.94
C PHE A 665 4.17 33.22 8.41
N ASP A 666 3.38 34.07 7.75
CA ASP A 666 1.96 34.20 8.05
C ASP A 666 1.17 32.97 7.59
N GLN A 667 0.29 32.47 8.46
CA GLN A 667 -0.60 31.36 8.17
C GLN A 667 -2.05 31.73 8.49
N THR A 668 -2.95 31.26 7.66
CA THR A 668 -4.39 31.22 7.94
C THR A 668 -4.85 29.77 8.03
N ILE A 669 -5.73 29.47 8.97
CA ILE A 669 -6.39 28.16 9.14
C ILE A 669 -7.87 28.36 9.48
N ALA A 670 -8.72 27.39 9.17
CA ALA A 670 -10.16 27.37 9.47
C ALA A 670 -10.49 26.76 10.84
N GLY A 671 -9.51 26.18 11.52
CA GLY A 671 -9.72 25.35 12.71
C GLY A 671 -8.47 25.27 13.57
N LEU A 672 -8.57 25.50 14.87
CA LEU A 672 -7.58 25.15 15.89
C LEU A 672 -8.27 24.38 17.02
N SER A 673 -7.80 23.18 17.33
CA SER A 673 -8.35 22.31 18.37
C SER A 673 -7.34 21.30 18.90
N GLY A 674 -7.75 20.55 19.94
CA GLY A 674 -6.98 19.43 20.46
C GLY A 674 -5.94 19.82 21.50
N GLY A 675 -5.01 18.92 21.77
CA GLY A 675 -4.13 19.00 22.95
C GLY A 675 -4.82 18.51 24.22
N ALA A 676 -4.11 18.60 25.36
CA ALA A 676 -4.42 18.08 26.70
C ALA A 676 -3.71 16.77 27.10
N GLY A 677 -2.88 16.19 26.24
CA GLY A 677 -1.89 15.20 26.67
C GLY A 677 -0.84 15.89 27.55
N LEU A 678 -0.45 15.32 28.70
CA LEU A 678 0.45 15.92 29.70
C LEU A 678 1.87 16.34 29.20
N GLY A 679 2.13 16.35 27.88
CA GLY A 679 3.33 16.89 27.25
C GLY A 679 3.18 18.35 26.80
N ILE A 680 4.22 18.91 26.17
CA ILE A 680 4.22 20.30 25.70
C ILE A 680 3.43 20.38 24.40
N THR A 681 2.29 21.08 24.43
CA THR A 681 1.51 21.44 23.23
C THR A 681 1.69 22.93 22.97
N ALA A 682 2.27 23.31 21.82
CA ALA A 682 2.60 24.72 21.54
C ALA A 682 2.39 25.14 20.08
N VAL A 683 1.79 26.31 19.90
CA VAL A 683 1.83 27.09 18.66
C VAL A 683 2.89 28.18 18.82
N ASP A 684 4.00 28.05 18.10
CA ASP A 684 5.08 29.01 18.06
C ASP A 684 4.94 29.92 16.83
N LEU A 685 4.52 31.16 17.06
CA LEU A 685 4.35 32.18 16.03
C LEU A 685 5.69 32.73 15.52
N GLY A 686 6.75 32.72 16.35
CA GLY A 686 7.96 33.50 16.09
C GLY A 686 7.62 34.97 15.80
N SER A 687 7.97 35.44 14.59
CA SER A 687 7.59 36.75 14.05
C SER A 687 6.42 36.73 13.06
N GLY A 688 5.86 35.56 12.74
CA GLY A 688 4.75 35.41 11.79
C GLY A 688 3.38 35.61 12.45
N SER A 689 2.34 35.82 11.64
CA SER A 689 0.97 35.92 12.12
C SER A 689 0.17 34.64 11.91
N LEU A 690 -0.60 34.22 12.93
CA LEU A 690 -1.60 33.17 12.80
C LEU A 690 -3.01 33.76 12.79
N THR A 691 -3.77 33.53 11.71
CA THR A 691 -5.21 33.79 11.67
C THR A 691 -5.99 32.48 11.75
N VAL A 692 -6.88 32.36 12.74
CA VAL A 692 -7.73 31.19 12.96
C VAL A 692 -9.20 31.57 12.70
N ASN A 693 -9.75 31.17 11.56
CA ASN A 693 -11.14 31.39 11.16
C ASN A 693 -12.06 30.29 11.71
N GLN A 694 -12.24 30.29 13.04
CA GLN A 694 -13.03 29.30 13.75
C GLN A 694 -14.51 29.42 13.39
N ALA A 695 -15.00 28.51 12.56
CA ALA A 695 -16.43 28.42 12.24
C ALA A 695 -17.26 27.77 13.36
N THR A 696 -16.64 26.85 14.12
CA THR A 696 -17.30 26.02 15.14
C THR A 696 -16.55 26.07 16.46
N ASP A 697 -17.26 25.84 17.55
CA ASP A 697 -16.68 25.81 18.90
C ASP A 697 -15.64 24.69 19.03
N ALA A 698 -14.49 25.02 19.61
CA ALA A 698 -13.42 24.06 19.87
C ALA A 698 -12.54 24.50 21.05
N THR A 699 -11.89 23.51 21.68
CA THR A 699 -10.90 23.73 22.73
C THR A 699 -9.51 23.40 22.21
N PHE A 700 -8.57 24.30 22.46
CA PHE A 700 -7.13 24.10 22.29
C PHE A 700 -6.47 24.11 23.67
N ALA A 701 -5.90 22.98 24.07
CA ALA A 701 -5.24 22.81 25.35
C ALA A 701 -3.70 22.87 25.17
N GLY A 702 -3.20 24.08 24.88
CA GLY A 702 -1.78 24.34 24.71
C GLY A 702 -1.46 25.83 24.76
N MET A 703 -0.17 26.17 24.60
CA MET A 703 0.31 27.55 24.61
C MET A 703 0.37 28.14 23.19
N ILE A 704 0.11 29.44 23.06
CA ILE A 704 0.38 30.20 21.83
C ILE A 704 1.44 31.25 22.18
N THR A 705 2.61 31.18 21.55
CA THR A 705 3.76 32.04 21.90
C THR A 705 4.31 32.80 20.70
N GLY A 706 4.85 34.00 20.89
CA GLY A 706 5.52 34.75 19.81
C GLY A 706 6.35 35.92 20.33
N THR A 707 7.51 36.18 19.73
CA THR A 707 8.38 37.32 20.13
C THR A 707 7.96 38.64 19.50
N THR A 708 7.26 38.58 18.37
CA THR A 708 6.62 39.70 17.65
C THR A 708 5.40 39.27 16.83
N GLY A 709 5.19 37.96 16.66
CA GLY A 709 4.11 37.40 15.84
C GLY A 709 2.71 37.72 16.36
N SER A 710 1.75 37.95 15.47
CA SER A 710 0.39 38.36 15.85
C SER A 710 -0.60 37.19 15.79
N PHE A 711 -1.56 37.14 16.70
CA PHE A 711 -2.60 36.11 16.74
C PHE A 711 -3.97 36.71 16.45
N THR A 712 -4.71 36.17 15.48
CA THR A 712 -6.05 36.64 15.13
C THR A 712 -7.06 35.49 15.23
N LYS A 713 -8.01 35.62 16.14
CA LYS A 713 -9.24 34.81 16.16
C LYS A 713 -10.29 35.49 15.28
N SER A 714 -10.80 34.76 14.30
CA SER A 714 -11.91 35.14 13.42
C SER A 714 -12.95 34.01 13.35
N GLY A 715 -14.02 34.20 12.57
CA GLY A 715 -15.11 33.23 12.48
C GLY A 715 -16.06 33.24 13.68
N ALA A 716 -17.28 32.75 13.50
CA ALA A 716 -18.37 32.88 14.47
C ALA A 716 -18.22 31.96 15.70
N GLY A 717 -17.48 30.86 15.60
CA GLY A 717 -17.32 29.88 16.67
C GLY A 717 -16.46 30.36 17.83
N LYS A 718 -16.53 29.65 18.95
CA LYS A 718 -15.71 29.86 20.15
C LYS A 718 -14.38 29.10 20.07
N LEU A 719 -13.27 29.76 20.38
CA LEU A 719 -12.00 29.10 20.68
C LEU A 719 -11.73 29.20 22.17
N THR A 720 -11.78 28.07 22.86
CA THR A 720 -11.37 27.97 24.27
C THR A 720 -9.91 27.58 24.35
N VAL A 721 -9.11 28.33 25.11
CA VAL A 721 -7.73 27.98 25.46
C VAL A 721 -7.70 27.57 26.93
N SER A 722 -7.63 26.26 27.20
CA SER A 722 -7.97 25.70 28.52
C SER A 722 -6.80 25.33 29.44
N LEU A 723 -5.60 25.11 28.88
CA LEU A 723 -4.40 24.69 29.64
C LEU A 723 -3.13 25.48 29.24
N GLY A 724 -3.30 26.65 28.63
CA GLY A 724 -2.19 27.51 28.22
C GLY A 724 -2.59 28.97 28.06
N TRP A 725 -1.59 29.82 27.81
CA TRP A 725 -1.75 31.24 27.59
C TRP A 725 -1.43 31.65 26.15
N ILE A 726 -1.93 32.83 25.76
CA ILE A 726 -1.45 33.55 24.59
C ILE A 726 -0.37 34.51 25.07
N ASN A 727 0.89 34.09 24.94
CA ASN A 727 2.06 34.88 25.28
C ASN A 727 2.77 35.33 24.00
N THR A 728 2.14 36.30 23.32
CA THR A 728 2.81 37.05 22.26
C THR A 728 2.89 38.53 22.63
N THR A 729 3.99 39.17 22.27
CA THR A 729 4.17 40.64 22.32
C THR A 729 3.61 41.33 21.08
N GLY A 730 3.32 40.56 20.00
CA GLY A 730 2.54 41.02 18.86
C GLY A 730 1.08 41.29 19.26
N THR A 731 0.28 41.81 18.34
CA THR A 731 -1.12 42.11 18.64
C THR A 731 -1.95 40.83 18.64
N ALA A 732 -2.76 40.62 19.68
CA ALA A 732 -3.81 39.62 19.68
C ALA A 732 -5.15 40.25 19.29
N THR A 733 -5.79 39.74 18.24
CA THR A 733 -7.03 40.28 17.70
C THR A 733 -8.15 39.26 17.81
N VAL A 734 -9.30 39.66 18.35
CA VAL A 734 -10.55 38.92 18.28
C VAL A 734 -11.46 39.68 17.32
N SER A 735 -11.49 39.23 16.06
CA SER A 735 -12.25 39.86 14.97
C SER A 735 -13.66 39.31 14.79
N GLY A 736 -13.96 38.14 15.39
CA GLY A 736 -15.28 37.52 15.36
C GLY A 736 -15.41 36.34 16.33
N GLY A 737 -16.65 36.03 16.71
CA GLY A 737 -16.96 34.95 17.65
C GLY A 737 -16.37 35.21 19.05
N THR A 738 -16.02 34.13 19.75
CA THR A 738 -15.49 34.20 21.12
C THR A 738 -14.08 33.61 21.22
N LEU A 739 -13.17 34.31 21.89
CA LEU A 739 -11.91 33.74 22.40
C LEU A 739 -12.05 33.61 23.93
N GLN A 740 -12.04 32.38 24.45
CA GLN A 740 -12.21 32.09 25.88
C GLN A 740 -10.88 31.57 26.47
N LEU A 741 -10.52 32.03 27.67
CA LEU A 741 -9.34 31.60 28.44
C LEU A 741 -9.80 30.97 29.77
N ASP A 742 -9.34 29.76 30.10
CA ASP A 742 -9.88 29.01 31.27
C ASP A 742 -8.91 28.76 32.45
N TRP A 743 -7.60 29.09 32.44
CA TRP A 743 -6.71 28.83 33.61
C TRP A 743 -5.44 29.73 33.74
N GLY A 744 -5.00 30.01 35.00
CA GLY A 744 -3.57 29.96 35.39
C GLY A 744 -2.68 31.23 35.48
N SER A 745 -3.21 32.45 35.29
CA SER A 745 -2.45 33.73 35.46
C SER A 745 -1.17 33.92 34.63
N ALA A 746 -1.34 34.39 33.38
CA ALA A 746 -0.58 35.48 32.70
C ALA A 746 -0.95 35.48 31.19
N ALA A 747 -1.83 36.38 30.76
CA ALA A 747 -2.29 36.49 29.37
C ALA A 747 -1.81 37.78 28.68
N PHE A 748 -1.80 37.74 27.34
CA PHE A 748 -1.37 38.74 26.35
C PHE A 748 -0.16 39.61 26.74
N GLY A 749 1.03 39.21 26.25
CA GLY A 749 2.26 40.00 26.37
C GLY A 749 2.28 41.28 25.53
N GLY A 750 1.38 41.43 24.56
CA GLY A 750 1.27 42.54 23.63
C GLY A 750 -0.07 43.27 23.74
N ALA A 751 -0.41 44.04 22.70
CA ALA A 751 -1.70 44.71 22.60
C ALA A 751 -2.84 43.73 22.29
N VAL A 752 -4.05 44.06 22.71
CA VAL A 752 -5.27 43.28 22.44
C VAL A 752 -6.28 44.15 21.71
N SER A 753 -6.85 43.64 20.62
CA SER A 753 -7.94 44.27 19.89
C SER A 753 -9.18 43.36 19.85
N VAL A 754 -10.37 43.90 20.15
CA VAL A 754 -11.65 43.18 20.06
C VAL A 754 -12.60 43.97 19.16
N ALA A 755 -13.00 43.36 18.04
CA ALA A 755 -13.87 43.97 17.05
C ALA A 755 -15.34 43.96 17.47
N SER A 756 -16.17 44.78 16.82
CA SER A 756 -17.62 44.82 17.07
C SER A 756 -18.25 43.42 16.91
N GLY A 757 -19.11 43.03 17.85
CA GLY A 757 -19.76 41.72 17.87
C GLY A 757 -18.86 40.55 18.32
N ALA A 758 -17.58 40.78 18.60
CA ALA A 758 -16.67 39.75 19.10
C ALA A 758 -16.58 39.78 20.64
N THR A 759 -16.23 38.63 21.22
CA THR A 759 -16.09 38.45 22.68
C THR A 759 -14.71 37.92 23.05
N LEU A 760 -14.05 38.56 24.00
CA LEU A 760 -12.92 37.97 24.74
C LEU A 760 -13.40 37.59 26.14
N ALA A 761 -13.25 36.33 26.52
CA ALA A 761 -13.87 35.76 27.71
C ALA A 761 -12.85 35.11 28.66
N ALA A 762 -13.06 35.29 29.97
CA ALA A 762 -12.49 34.48 31.03
C ALA A 762 -13.62 34.15 32.01
N VAL A 763 -14.14 32.93 31.92
CA VAL A 763 -15.38 32.53 32.62
C VAL A 763 -15.18 31.37 33.60
N ALA A 764 -14.09 30.61 33.46
CA ALA A 764 -13.74 29.56 34.41
C ALA A 764 -13.22 30.14 35.74
N ASP A 765 -13.35 29.36 36.82
CA ASP A 765 -12.83 29.75 38.13
C ASP A 765 -11.31 29.88 38.13
N GLY A 766 -10.81 31.01 38.61
CA GLY A 766 -9.40 31.37 38.55
C GLY A 766 -8.92 31.82 37.15
N ALA A 767 -9.81 32.09 36.20
CA ALA A 767 -9.41 32.61 34.88
C ALA A 767 -9.05 34.11 34.94
N HIS A 768 -7.92 34.48 34.33
CA HIS A 768 -7.42 35.85 34.32
C HIS A 768 -7.13 36.32 32.89
N ILE A 769 -7.74 37.44 32.46
CA ILE A 769 -7.31 38.19 31.28
C ILE A 769 -6.28 39.22 31.78
N SER A 770 -5.00 38.99 31.53
CA SER A 770 -3.98 40.02 31.65
C SER A 770 -3.70 40.63 30.29
N VAL A 771 -3.38 41.92 30.22
CA VAL A 771 -2.93 42.59 28.99
C VAL A 771 -1.78 43.51 29.35
N ALA A 772 -0.59 43.19 28.83
CA ALA A 772 0.60 44.01 29.04
C ALA A 772 0.60 45.26 28.13
N GLY A 773 0.17 45.11 26.88
CA GLY A 773 0.02 46.22 25.92
C GLY A 773 -1.29 46.98 26.06
N ALA A 774 -1.65 47.75 25.04
CA ALA A 774 -2.92 48.48 25.01
C ALA A 774 -4.11 47.54 24.78
N LEU A 775 -5.22 47.77 25.51
CA LEU A 775 -6.51 47.14 25.21
C LEU A 775 -7.35 48.09 24.35
N THR A 776 -7.73 47.64 23.15
CA THR A 776 -8.63 48.38 22.25
C THR A 776 -9.86 47.56 21.93
N THR A 777 -11.03 48.00 22.37
CA THR A 777 -12.30 47.32 22.08
C THR A 777 -13.21 48.27 21.29
N GLN A 778 -13.89 47.76 20.27
CA GLN A 778 -14.83 48.55 19.45
C GLN A 778 -16.23 48.57 20.08
N ALA A 779 -17.05 49.56 19.73
CA ALA A 779 -18.46 49.57 20.14
C ALA A 779 -19.17 48.26 19.74
N GLY A 780 -19.95 47.69 20.66
CA GLY A 780 -20.63 46.40 20.49
C GLY A 780 -19.75 45.16 20.68
N SER A 781 -18.48 45.31 21.06
CA SER A 781 -17.65 44.18 21.52
C SER A 781 -17.86 43.89 23.02
N ILE A 782 -17.46 42.69 23.46
CA ILE A 782 -17.62 42.25 24.85
C ILE A 782 -16.30 41.73 25.42
N ILE A 783 -15.93 42.17 26.62
CA ILE A 783 -15.02 41.47 27.52
C ILE A 783 -15.89 40.78 28.58
N GLN A 784 -15.94 39.45 28.55
CA GLN A 784 -16.77 38.64 29.45
C GLN A 784 -15.91 38.08 30.59
N LEU A 785 -16.29 38.40 31.82
CA LEU A 785 -15.78 37.78 33.05
C LEU A 785 -16.84 36.84 33.63
N GLY A 786 -16.43 35.88 34.44
CA GLY A 786 -17.34 34.94 35.09
C GLY A 786 -18.29 35.62 36.07
N THR A 787 -19.53 35.12 36.18
CA THR A 787 -20.54 35.65 37.11
C THR A 787 -20.39 35.06 38.51
N ASP A 788 -20.09 33.77 38.60
CA ASP A 788 -20.02 33.04 39.89
C ASP A 788 -18.64 32.46 40.16
N THR A 789 -17.63 32.93 39.44
CA THR A 789 -16.26 32.43 39.45
C THR A 789 -15.27 33.55 39.67
N TYR A 790 -14.18 33.27 40.38
CA TYR A 790 -13.11 34.24 40.61
C TYR A 790 -12.39 34.52 39.30
N THR A 791 -12.77 35.63 38.66
CA THR A 791 -12.23 36.03 37.37
C THR A 791 -11.69 37.45 37.46
N THR A 792 -10.64 37.74 36.69
CA THR A 792 -10.00 39.06 36.75
C THR A 792 -9.60 39.54 35.37
N LEU A 793 -9.91 40.80 35.08
CA LEU A 793 -9.27 41.57 34.02
C LEU A 793 -8.14 42.42 34.63
N SER A 794 -6.91 42.28 34.16
CA SER A 794 -5.74 43.05 34.62
C SER A 794 -5.08 43.77 33.44
N LEU A 795 -5.01 45.09 33.48
CA LEU A 795 -4.48 45.91 32.38
C LEU A 795 -3.26 46.71 32.84
N ALA A 796 -2.09 46.43 32.26
CA ALA A 796 -0.90 47.26 32.47
C ALA A 796 -0.90 48.46 31.51
N GLY A 797 -1.12 48.22 30.21
CA GLY A 797 -1.18 49.28 29.21
C GLY A 797 -2.42 50.16 29.30
N GLY A 798 -2.44 51.19 28.45
CA GLY A 798 -3.61 52.07 28.26
C GLY A 798 -4.57 51.50 27.22
N GLY A 799 -5.19 52.39 26.46
CA GLY A 799 -6.04 52.03 25.33
C GLY A 799 -7.45 52.61 25.43
N VAL A 800 -8.36 52.07 24.61
CA VAL A 800 -9.75 52.53 24.50
C VAL A 800 -10.68 51.33 24.64
N VAL A 801 -11.52 51.35 25.66
CA VAL A 801 -12.60 50.38 25.84
C VAL A 801 -13.87 50.99 25.24
N GLY A 802 -14.15 50.76 23.97
CA GLY A 802 -15.38 51.21 23.30
C GLY A 802 -16.55 50.21 23.46
N GLY A 803 -16.26 48.96 23.79
CA GLY A 803 -17.26 47.92 24.05
C GLY A 803 -17.69 47.82 25.52
N THR A 804 -18.28 46.68 25.88
CA THR A 804 -18.73 46.38 27.26
C THR A 804 -17.72 45.48 27.96
N ILE A 805 -17.30 45.84 29.17
CA ILE A 805 -16.68 44.92 30.11
C ILE A 805 -17.78 44.44 31.07
N GLN A 806 -18.06 43.14 31.12
CA GLN A 806 -19.13 42.57 31.94
C GLN A 806 -18.68 41.39 32.79
N GLY A 807 -19.10 41.40 34.06
CA GLY A 807 -18.84 40.39 35.08
C GLY A 807 -19.66 40.73 36.31
N GLY A 808 -20.99 40.82 36.17
CA GLY A 808 -21.86 41.44 37.16
C GLY A 808 -22.03 40.68 38.48
N GLY A 809 -21.40 39.52 38.66
CA GLY A 809 -21.48 38.76 39.91
C GLY A 809 -20.31 39.02 40.86
N LEU A 810 -20.45 38.54 42.11
CA LEU A 810 -19.67 38.99 43.28
C LEU A 810 -18.16 38.69 43.22
N TYR A 811 -17.66 37.97 42.21
CA TYR A 811 -16.27 37.50 42.15
C TYR A 811 -15.46 38.01 40.96
N ALA A 812 -16.05 38.84 40.08
CA ALA A 812 -15.34 39.42 38.95
C ALA A 812 -14.58 40.70 39.35
N ASN A 813 -13.28 40.73 39.05
CA ASN A 813 -12.40 41.84 39.40
C ASN A 813 -11.89 42.57 38.15
N PHE A 814 -11.67 43.88 38.25
CA PHE A 814 -10.99 44.66 37.21
C PHE A 814 -9.84 45.47 37.80
N ASN A 815 -8.61 45.14 37.43
CA ASN A 815 -7.39 45.79 37.88
C ASN A 815 -6.75 46.63 36.76
N LYS A 816 -6.44 47.89 37.06
CA LYS A 816 -5.58 48.75 36.25
C LYS A 816 -4.23 48.93 36.95
N LEU A 817 -3.17 48.40 36.35
CA LEU A 817 -1.86 48.19 36.98
C LEU A 817 -0.77 49.18 36.53
N GLY A 818 -0.83 49.70 35.30
CA GLY A 818 0.23 50.57 34.76
C GLY A 818 -0.12 52.05 34.71
N ASN A 819 0.88 52.90 34.44
CA ASN A 819 0.77 54.36 34.58
C ASN A 819 -0.03 55.06 33.46
N ASN A 820 -0.38 54.35 32.38
CA ASN A 820 -1.09 54.91 31.25
C ASN A 820 -2.55 55.25 31.57
N THR A 821 -3.14 56.16 30.80
CA THR A 821 -4.59 56.38 30.77
C THR A 821 -5.29 55.25 30.02
N LEU A 822 -6.32 54.69 30.64
CA LEU A 822 -7.33 53.86 29.98
C LEU A 822 -8.58 54.71 29.74
N LEU A 823 -8.94 54.90 28.48
CA LEU A 823 -10.18 55.59 28.10
C LEU A 823 -11.32 54.58 28.06
N ILE A 824 -12.36 54.80 28.85
CA ILE A 824 -13.60 54.01 28.82
C ILE A 824 -14.63 54.79 28.00
N ASP A 825 -14.88 54.37 26.77
CA ASP A 825 -15.90 54.97 25.89
C ASP A 825 -17.16 54.10 25.75
N GLY A 826 -17.13 52.87 26.27
CA GLY A 826 -18.28 52.00 26.43
C GLY A 826 -18.65 51.77 27.90
N THR A 827 -19.16 50.58 28.22
CA THR A 827 -19.74 50.29 29.54
C THR A 827 -18.84 49.38 30.37
N VAL A 828 -18.70 49.67 31.66
CA VAL A 828 -18.05 48.80 32.65
C VAL A 828 -19.08 48.34 33.69
N ASN A 829 -19.29 47.03 33.76
CA ASN A 829 -20.20 46.36 34.68
C ASN A 829 -19.46 45.23 35.41
N ILE A 830 -18.87 45.56 36.56
CA ILE A 830 -18.07 44.66 37.39
C ILE A 830 -18.75 44.47 38.74
N GLY A 831 -18.91 43.24 39.21
CA GLY A 831 -19.65 42.93 40.43
C GLY A 831 -18.84 42.97 41.73
N ASN A 832 -17.51 42.76 41.71
CA ASN A 832 -16.71 42.71 42.95
C ASN A 832 -15.90 43.98 43.23
N VAL A 833 -14.82 44.20 42.48
CA VAL A 833 -13.88 45.29 42.76
C VAL A 833 -13.26 45.82 41.47
N VAL A 834 -13.17 47.14 41.37
CA VAL A 834 -12.32 47.84 40.41
C VAL A 834 -11.12 48.38 41.18
N LYS A 835 -9.92 47.84 40.93
CA LYS A 835 -8.67 48.28 41.54
C LYS A 835 -7.88 49.13 40.58
N LEU A 836 -7.78 50.42 40.89
CA LEU A 836 -6.89 51.35 40.21
C LEU A 836 -5.58 51.44 40.99
N GLN A 837 -4.59 50.65 40.58
CA GLN A 837 -3.31 50.55 41.28
C GLN A 837 -2.25 51.52 40.74
N ALA A 838 -2.37 51.90 39.46
CA ALA A 838 -1.57 52.97 38.87
C ALA A 838 -2.29 53.66 37.69
N GLY A 839 -1.85 54.87 37.35
CA GLY A 839 -2.31 55.60 36.16
C GLY A 839 -3.73 56.17 36.30
N THR A 840 -4.41 56.28 35.16
CA THR A 840 -5.72 56.94 35.06
C THR A 840 -6.76 56.03 34.42
N ILE A 841 -7.97 55.97 35.00
CA ILE A 841 -9.18 55.55 34.27
C ILE A 841 -9.94 56.84 33.93
N ARG A 842 -10.17 57.10 32.65
CA ARG A 842 -10.90 58.30 32.17
C ARG A 842 -12.14 57.90 31.39
N LEU A 843 -13.27 58.57 31.63
CA LEU A 843 -14.49 58.38 30.84
C LEU A 843 -14.45 59.15 29.51
N GLY A 844 -14.92 58.48 28.45
CA GLY A 844 -15.12 58.98 27.10
C GLY A 844 -16.51 59.58 26.88
N ALA A 845 -16.94 59.68 25.63
CA ALA A 845 -18.24 60.24 25.28
C ALA A 845 -19.40 59.28 25.61
N GLY A 846 -19.21 57.98 25.39
CA GLY A 846 -20.14 56.92 25.75
C GLY A 846 -19.80 56.18 27.05
N GLY A 847 -18.72 56.59 27.72
CA GLY A 847 -18.18 55.94 28.91
C GLY A 847 -19.14 55.92 30.09
N SER A 848 -19.39 54.74 30.67
CA SER A 848 -20.24 54.60 31.86
C SER A 848 -19.79 53.45 32.77
N PHE A 849 -19.92 53.65 34.08
CA PHE A 849 -19.94 52.58 35.09
C PHE A 849 -21.38 52.36 35.53
N THR A 850 -21.86 51.13 35.47
CA THR A 850 -23.29 50.82 35.65
C THR A 850 -23.58 49.74 36.68
N SER A 851 -22.56 49.16 37.33
CA SER A 851 -22.78 48.15 38.35
C SER A 851 -23.09 48.78 39.71
N THR A 852 -24.06 48.20 40.41
CA THR A 852 -24.50 48.62 41.75
C THR A 852 -23.65 48.03 42.89
N ALA A 853 -22.64 47.22 42.56
CA ALA A 853 -21.95 46.36 43.51
C ALA A 853 -20.43 46.59 43.74
N PRO A 854 -19.61 47.16 42.82
CA PRO A 854 -18.17 47.05 43.01
C PRO A 854 -17.62 48.07 44.00
N GLN A 855 -16.70 47.61 44.84
CA GLN A 855 -15.75 48.46 45.55
C GLN A 855 -14.78 49.09 44.52
N PHE A 856 -14.58 50.40 44.58
CA PHE A 856 -13.63 51.13 43.74
C PHE A 856 -12.40 51.51 44.57
N ASP A 857 -11.33 50.72 44.47
CA ASP A 857 -10.10 50.88 45.25
C ASP A 857 -9.05 51.68 44.48
N MET A 858 -8.60 52.78 45.06
CA MET A 858 -7.61 53.66 44.45
C MET A 858 -6.32 53.72 45.25
N SER A 859 -5.20 53.32 44.64
CA SER A 859 -3.87 53.54 45.21
C SER A 859 -3.45 55.02 45.13
N ALA A 860 -2.49 55.42 45.96
CA ALA A 860 -1.91 56.77 45.91
C ALA A 860 -1.34 57.09 44.51
N GLY A 861 -1.56 58.32 44.04
CA GLY A 861 -1.08 58.79 42.72
C GLY A 861 -1.91 58.31 41.53
N THR A 862 -3.02 57.62 41.76
CA THR A 862 -3.96 57.23 40.71
C THR A 862 -5.05 58.26 40.48
N VAL A 863 -5.65 58.28 39.29
CA VAL A 863 -6.70 59.24 38.92
C VAL A 863 -7.93 58.52 38.34
N PHE A 864 -9.11 58.77 38.90
CA PHE A 864 -10.38 58.44 38.28
C PHE A 864 -11.01 59.73 37.72
N ASP A 865 -10.99 59.87 36.40
CA ASP A 865 -11.41 61.08 35.70
C ASP A 865 -12.74 60.84 34.99
N LEU A 866 -13.81 61.40 35.55
CA LEU A 866 -15.16 61.34 34.97
C LEU A 866 -15.28 62.17 33.70
N ASN A 867 -14.34 63.10 33.45
CA ASN A 867 -14.34 63.92 32.24
C ASN A 867 -15.68 64.62 31.97
N GLY A 868 -16.39 65.03 33.04
CA GLY A 868 -17.69 65.66 32.97
C GLY A 868 -18.89 64.74 32.73
N ARG A 869 -18.69 63.41 32.79
CA ARG A 869 -19.74 62.40 32.68
C ARG A 869 -20.25 61.94 34.04
N ASN A 870 -21.47 61.42 34.09
CA ASN A 870 -21.98 60.78 35.28
C ASN A 870 -21.43 59.36 35.39
N ALA A 871 -21.18 58.90 36.61
CA ALA A 871 -20.77 57.54 36.88
C ALA A 871 -21.47 57.02 38.12
N THR A 872 -21.86 55.75 38.10
CA THR A 872 -22.38 55.04 39.27
C THR A 872 -21.39 53.95 39.67
N ILE A 873 -21.00 53.95 40.94
CA ILE A 873 -20.14 52.92 41.54
C ILE A 873 -20.79 52.36 42.81
N GLY A 874 -20.31 51.23 43.30
CA GLY A 874 -20.73 50.72 44.60
C GLY A 874 -20.26 51.65 45.72
N MET A 875 -18.96 51.63 46.00
CA MET A 875 -18.32 52.52 46.99
C MET A 875 -16.91 52.92 46.57
N LEU A 876 -16.37 53.98 47.18
CA LEU A 876 -15.03 54.53 46.88
C LEU A 876 -14.07 54.36 48.07
N ASN A 877 -12.84 53.90 47.79
CA ASN A 877 -11.80 53.62 48.78
C ASN A 877 -10.42 54.12 48.34
N GLY A 878 -9.54 54.32 49.33
CA GLY A 878 -8.11 54.54 49.11
C GLY A 878 -7.71 56.02 49.03
N SER A 879 -6.62 56.32 48.33
CA SER A 879 -5.93 57.63 48.42
C SER A 879 -5.68 58.31 47.06
N GLY A 880 -6.38 57.88 46.01
CA GLY A 880 -6.29 58.48 44.68
C GLY A 880 -7.06 59.79 44.51
N GLU A 881 -6.98 60.37 43.32
CA GLU A 881 -7.69 61.59 42.92
C GLU A 881 -8.91 61.27 42.06
N VAL A 882 -10.09 61.77 42.43
CA VAL A 882 -11.29 61.75 41.59
C VAL A 882 -11.51 63.12 40.97
N LYS A 883 -11.55 63.18 39.64
CA LYS A 883 -11.87 64.40 38.87
C LYS A 883 -13.28 64.28 38.30
N LEU A 884 -14.22 65.06 38.82
CA LEU A 884 -15.62 65.03 38.40
C LEU A 884 -15.85 65.73 37.05
N GLY A 885 -15.05 66.75 36.72
CA GLY A 885 -15.40 67.69 35.65
C GLY A 885 -16.73 68.36 35.97
N THR A 886 -17.71 68.32 35.07
CA THR A 886 -19.11 68.73 35.31
C THR A 886 -20.06 67.60 35.70
N GLY A 887 -19.57 66.36 35.82
CA GLY A 887 -20.39 65.16 35.98
C GLY A 887 -20.68 64.81 37.44
N THR A 888 -21.65 63.93 37.67
CA THR A 888 -22.01 63.46 39.01
C THR A 888 -21.48 62.05 39.27
N LEU A 889 -20.79 61.86 40.41
CA LEU A 889 -20.45 60.53 40.91
C LEU A 889 -21.51 60.07 41.92
N THR A 890 -22.21 58.99 41.60
CA THR A 890 -23.21 58.36 42.47
C THR A 890 -22.63 57.09 43.09
N MET A 891 -22.71 56.95 44.42
CA MET A 891 -22.31 55.77 45.17
C MET A 891 -23.58 55.08 45.70
N VAL A 892 -23.87 53.88 45.22
CA VAL A 892 -25.17 53.20 45.47
C VAL A 892 -25.05 51.90 46.29
N GLY A 893 -23.84 51.41 46.53
CA GLY A 893 -23.60 50.05 47.05
C GLY A 893 -23.17 50.00 48.52
N GLY A 894 -23.20 48.79 49.08
CA GLY A 894 -22.83 48.49 50.45
C GLY A 894 -21.89 47.30 50.56
N HIS A 895 -20.74 47.47 51.21
CA HIS A 895 -19.80 46.38 51.57
C HIS A 895 -19.90 46.13 53.09
N PRO A 896 -19.63 44.90 53.57
CA PRO A 896 -19.69 44.56 55.00
C PRO A 896 -18.77 45.36 55.95
N SER A 897 -17.93 46.27 55.45
CA SER A 897 -16.99 47.08 56.24
C SER A 897 -17.06 48.56 55.84
N ALA A 898 -16.80 49.46 56.80
CA ALA A 898 -16.65 50.89 56.52
C ALA A 898 -15.55 51.14 55.48
N THR A 899 -15.75 52.13 54.62
CA THR A 899 -14.81 52.53 53.56
C THR A 899 -13.97 53.70 54.01
N ASP A 900 -12.66 53.64 53.78
CA ASP A 900 -11.75 54.73 54.12
C ASP A 900 -11.24 55.40 52.83
N PHE A 901 -11.63 56.66 52.63
CA PHE A 901 -11.12 57.49 51.54
C PHE A 901 -10.21 58.60 52.08
N TYR A 902 -8.92 58.48 51.79
CA TYR A 902 -7.85 59.42 52.11
C TYR A 902 -7.51 60.37 50.93
N GLY A 903 -8.19 60.20 49.80
CA GLY A 903 -7.85 60.86 48.54
C GLY A 903 -8.40 62.28 48.38
N THR A 904 -8.47 62.74 47.13
CA THR A 904 -9.05 64.04 46.79
C THR A 904 -10.19 63.91 45.79
N ILE A 905 -11.21 64.77 45.90
CA ILE A 905 -12.29 64.88 44.90
C ILE A 905 -12.37 66.34 44.43
N THR A 906 -12.29 66.57 43.12
CA THR A 906 -12.25 67.92 42.53
C THR A 906 -13.18 68.05 41.32
N GLY A 907 -13.49 69.29 40.91
CA GLY A 907 -14.30 69.60 39.73
C GLY A 907 -15.60 70.35 40.04
N ALA A 908 -16.31 70.80 39.01
CA ALA A 908 -17.59 71.49 39.14
C ALA A 908 -18.80 70.55 39.32
N GLY A 909 -18.56 69.24 39.19
CA GLY A 909 -19.54 68.17 39.28
C GLY A 909 -19.97 67.82 40.70
N GLY A 910 -21.02 67.00 40.81
CA GLY A 910 -21.65 66.65 42.09
C GLY A 910 -21.29 65.28 42.64
N LEU A 911 -21.65 65.04 43.89
CA LEU A 911 -21.57 63.74 44.57
C LEU A 911 -22.96 63.34 45.06
N VAL A 912 -23.31 62.07 44.90
CA VAL A 912 -24.54 61.48 45.45
C VAL A 912 -24.18 60.21 46.21
N TYR A 913 -24.54 60.17 47.49
CA TYR A 913 -24.46 58.99 48.35
C TYR A 913 -25.87 58.43 48.52
N ASP A 914 -26.13 57.29 47.89
CA ASP A 914 -27.44 56.65 47.80
C ASP A 914 -27.37 55.19 48.25
N THR A 915 -26.94 54.97 49.50
CA THR A 915 -26.68 53.64 50.05
C THR A 915 -27.87 53.16 50.89
N SER A 916 -28.68 52.26 50.34
CA SER A 916 -29.94 51.77 50.94
C SER A 916 -29.77 50.77 52.11
N MET A 917 -28.59 50.67 52.74
CA MET A 917 -28.22 49.59 53.67
C MET A 917 -27.36 50.03 54.88
N HIS A 918 -27.51 51.25 55.41
CA HIS A 918 -26.81 51.76 56.62
C HIS A 918 -25.26 51.75 56.59
N HIS A 919 -24.63 51.90 55.42
CA HIS A 919 -23.16 51.87 55.31
C HIS A 919 -22.51 53.21 55.67
N ILE A 920 -21.35 53.14 56.33
CA ILE A 920 -20.55 54.29 56.76
C ILE A 920 -19.43 54.55 55.75
N ASN A 921 -19.48 55.71 55.09
CA ASN A 921 -18.37 56.22 54.28
C ASN A 921 -17.48 57.11 55.14
N GLN A 922 -16.23 56.69 55.39
CA GLN A 922 -15.25 57.43 56.17
C GLN A 922 -14.37 58.27 55.23
N ILE A 923 -14.39 59.59 55.43
CA ILE A 923 -13.61 60.54 54.64
C ILE A 923 -12.49 61.08 55.52
N TYR A 924 -11.25 60.81 55.14
CA TYR A 924 -10.02 61.37 55.72
C TYR A 924 -9.33 62.35 54.76
N GLY A 925 -9.78 62.40 53.51
CA GLY A 925 -9.24 63.24 52.45
C GLY A 925 -9.98 64.56 52.22
N THR A 926 -9.60 65.30 51.17
CA THR A 926 -10.18 66.62 50.85
C THR A 926 -11.12 66.56 49.63
N LEU A 927 -12.36 67.01 49.82
CA LEU A 927 -13.40 67.10 48.79
C LEU A 927 -13.62 68.58 48.44
N SER A 928 -13.03 69.04 47.33
CA SER A 928 -13.05 70.44 46.87
C SER A 928 -13.92 70.64 45.63
N HIS A 929 -14.91 69.78 45.38
CA HIS A 929 -15.80 69.88 44.23
C HIS A 929 -16.90 70.93 44.43
N THR A 930 -17.20 71.73 43.41
CA THR A 930 -18.16 72.84 43.53
C THR A 930 -19.59 72.47 43.18
N GLY A 931 -19.86 71.25 42.72
CA GLY A 931 -21.21 70.76 42.52
C GLY A 931 -21.85 70.32 43.84
N GLY A 932 -23.14 69.99 43.80
CA GLY A 932 -23.87 69.58 45.00
C GLY A 932 -23.42 68.22 45.55
N THR A 933 -23.47 68.06 46.87
CA THR A 933 -23.35 66.79 47.59
C THR A 933 -24.74 66.40 48.12
N SER A 934 -25.27 65.26 47.67
CA SER A 934 -26.55 64.72 48.14
C SER A 934 -26.32 63.44 48.93
N LEU A 935 -26.94 63.33 50.10
CA LEU A 935 -27.07 62.10 50.87
C LEU A 935 -28.56 61.72 50.85
N THR A 936 -28.88 60.54 50.35
CA THR A 936 -30.26 60.05 50.20
C THR A 936 -30.48 58.78 51.02
N ASP A 937 -31.74 58.40 51.18
CA ASP A 937 -32.17 57.17 51.87
C ASP A 937 -31.52 57.00 53.25
N GLU A 938 -30.86 55.85 53.51
CA GLU A 938 -30.21 55.50 54.78
C GLU A 938 -28.70 55.79 54.79
N SER A 939 -28.21 56.58 53.84
CA SER A 939 -26.78 56.81 53.67
C SER A 939 -26.13 57.48 54.88
N LYS A 940 -24.92 57.04 55.24
CA LYS A 940 -24.12 57.64 56.32
C LYS A 940 -22.72 58.02 55.84
N VAL A 941 -22.37 59.28 56.03
CA VAL A 941 -21.04 59.83 55.72
C VAL A 941 -20.41 60.39 56.98
N VAL A 942 -19.15 60.07 57.22
CA VAL A 942 -18.36 60.53 58.35
C VAL A 942 -17.12 61.24 57.81
N VAL A 943 -16.92 62.50 58.19
CA VAL A 943 -15.71 63.27 57.87
C VAL A 943 -14.81 63.27 59.09
N ASN A 944 -13.71 62.53 59.02
CA ASN A 944 -12.79 62.28 60.13
C ASN A 944 -11.70 63.36 60.23
N ALA A 945 -10.84 63.25 61.26
CA ALA A 945 -9.64 64.07 61.41
C ALA A 945 -8.77 64.06 60.13
N GLY A 946 -8.45 65.25 59.62
CA GLY A 946 -7.73 65.44 58.36
C GLY A 946 -8.63 65.49 57.11
N GLY A 947 -9.87 64.99 57.22
CA GLY A 947 -10.88 65.09 56.19
C GLY A 947 -11.51 66.49 56.14
N ALA A 948 -11.72 67.00 54.92
CA ALA A 948 -12.33 68.30 54.71
C ALA A 948 -13.24 68.33 53.47
N MET A 949 -14.42 68.92 53.59
CA MET A 949 -15.30 69.22 52.46
C MET A 949 -15.32 70.75 52.24
N THR A 950 -14.74 71.23 51.14
CA THR A 950 -14.37 72.65 50.95
C THR A 950 -14.99 73.31 49.71
N GLY A 951 -15.84 72.57 48.98
CA GLY A 951 -16.13 72.86 47.58
C GLY A 951 -17.16 73.95 47.26
N GLY A 952 -17.93 74.49 48.22
CA GLY A 952 -18.86 75.59 47.92
C GLY A 952 -20.20 75.21 47.27
N GLY A 953 -20.46 73.94 46.94
CA GLY A 953 -21.73 73.50 46.34
C GLY A 953 -22.91 73.43 47.33
N SER A 954 -24.06 72.89 46.92
CA SER A 954 -25.20 72.61 47.81
C SER A 954 -25.03 71.29 48.56
N MET A 955 -25.34 71.23 49.84
CA MET A 955 -25.50 70.00 50.62
C MET A 955 -26.98 69.69 50.83
N ALA A 956 -27.41 68.49 50.47
CA ALA A 956 -28.79 68.04 50.65
C ALA A 956 -28.83 66.67 51.33
N LEU A 957 -29.57 66.56 52.42
CA LEU A 957 -29.86 65.30 53.10
C LEU A 957 -31.36 64.99 52.92
N THR A 958 -31.69 63.77 52.52
CA THR A 958 -33.09 63.28 52.45
C THR A 958 -33.19 61.88 53.08
N GLY A 959 -34.39 61.31 53.15
CA GLY A 959 -34.60 60.02 53.83
C GLY A 959 -34.23 60.10 55.33
N THR A 960 -33.50 59.11 55.81
CA THR A 960 -32.96 58.98 57.17
C THR A 960 -31.44 59.19 57.21
N SER A 961 -30.89 59.81 56.16
CA SER A 961 -29.45 59.95 55.95
C SER A 961 -28.75 60.77 57.04
N GLN A 962 -27.46 60.48 57.22
CA GLN A 962 -26.65 61.00 58.31
C GLN A 962 -25.31 61.55 57.84
N LEU A 963 -24.95 62.74 58.31
CA LEU A 963 -23.60 63.29 58.20
C LEU A 963 -22.99 63.44 59.60
N THR A 964 -21.83 62.83 59.84
CA THR A 964 -21.05 63.03 61.07
C THR A 964 -19.74 63.73 60.74
N LEU A 965 -19.39 64.77 61.49
CA LEU A 965 -18.06 65.36 61.45
C LEU A 965 -17.32 64.91 62.71
N ASP A 966 -16.36 64.01 62.58
CA ASP A 966 -15.56 63.47 63.70
C ASP A 966 -14.14 64.06 63.64
N ASN A 967 -14.00 65.28 64.15
CA ASN A 967 -12.80 66.13 64.02
C ASN A 967 -12.45 66.55 62.57
N GLY A 968 -13.34 66.29 61.62
CA GLY A 968 -13.27 66.76 60.23
C GLY A 968 -13.94 68.11 60.02
N GLN A 969 -13.71 68.73 58.85
CA GLN A 969 -14.23 70.07 58.55
C GLN A 969 -15.18 70.08 57.36
N VAL A 970 -16.26 70.84 57.46
CA VAL A 970 -17.08 71.25 56.32
C VAL A 970 -16.96 72.77 56.21
N THR A 971 -16.20 73.24 55.23
CA THR A 971 -15.92 74.67 55.06
C THR A 971 -16.62 75.20 53.81
N GLN A 972 -17.71 75.93 54.03
CA GLN A 972 -18.50 76.68 53.03
C GLN A 972 -19.20 75.79 52.00
N TYR A 973 -20.47 75.47 52.26
CA TYR A 973 -21.44 75.03 51.23
C TYR A 973 -22.41 76.18 50.90
N SER A 974 -22.79 76.36 49.64
CA SER A 974 -23.74 77.39 49.22
C SER A 974 -25.12 77.19 49.84
N THR A 975 -25.59 75.97 50.05
CA THR A 975 -26.86 75.73 50.74
C THR A 975 -26.80 74.47 51.58
N LEU A 976 -27.52 74.43 52.69
CA LEU A 976 -27.69 73.24 53.53
C LEU A 976 -29.19 72.91 53.63
N ASN A 977 -29.59 71.76 53.10
CA ASN A 977 -30.97 71.29 53.11
C ASN A 977 -31.09 69.92 53.78
N GLY A 978 -32.17 69.69 54.53
CA GLY A 978 -32.43 68.44 55.23
C GLY A 978 -33.91 68.22 55.49
N THR A 979 -34.40 67.00 55.33
CA THR A 979 -35.77 66.63 55.73
C THR A 979 -35.84 66.27 57.22
N SER A 980 -37.06 66.15 57.78
CA SER A 980 -37.28 65.96 59.22
C SER A 980 -36.66 64.70 59.83
N GLN A 981 -36.30 63.71 59.02
CA GLN A 981 -35.72 62.44 59.47
C GLN A 981 -34.19 62.39 59.33
N THR A 982 -33.57 63.42 58.74
CA THR A 982 -32.13 63.49 58.53
C THR A 982 -31.40 63.92 59.79
N GLN A 983 -30.12 63.55 59.91
CA GLN A 983 -29.31 63.89 61.07
C GLN A 983 -27.93 64.42 60.67
N ILE A 984 -27.49 65.48 61.34
CA ILE A 984 -26.09 65.94 61.28
C ILE A 984 -25.51 65.96 62.69
N THR A 985 -24.37 65.31 62.88
CA THR A 985 -23.61 65.33 64.14
C THR A 985 -22.30 66.06 63.92
N VAL A 986 -22.09 67.20 64.56
CA VAL A 986 -20.84 67.97 64.51
C VAL A 986 -20.02 67.67 65.76
N GLY A 987 -19.00 66.83 65.64
CA GLY A 987 -18.14 66.39 66.74
C GLY A 987 -17.19 67.47 67.24
N THR A 988 -16.51 67.21 68.36
CA THR A 988 -15.53 68.14 68.95
C THR A 988 -14.44 68.51 67.95
N GLY A 989 -14.06 69.79 67.89
CA GLY A 989 -13.05 70.30 66.95
C GLY A 989 -13.52 70.44 65.49
N SER A 990 -14.74 70.00 65.18
CA SER A 990 -15.33 70.09 63.84
C SER A 990 -16.09 71.40 63.63
N THR A 991 -16.15 71.87 62.39
CA THR A 991 -16.99 72.99 61.98
C THR A 991 -17.87 72.59 60.80
N LEU A 992 -19.18 72.86 60.91
CA LEU A 992 -20.13 72.82 59.80
C LEU A 992 -20.40 74.26 59.33
N ALA A 993 -19.89 74.64 58.16
CA ALA A 993 -20.05 75.98 57.62
C ALA A 993 -20.90 76.04 56.33
N THR A 994 -21.87 76.94 56.27
CA THR A 994 -22.71 77.26 55.09
C THR A 994 -22.63 78.75 54.76
N SER A 995 -22.79 79.13 53.48
CA SER A 995 -22.62 80.52 53.00
C SER A 995 -23.78 81.11 52.20
N GLY A 996 -24.76 80.32 51.74
CA GLY A 996 -25.88 80.81 50.92
C GLY A 996 -27.27 80.28 51.33
N GLY A 997 -27.41 79.73 52.54
CA GLY A 997 -28.70 79.48 53.20
C GLY A 997 -29.23 78.04 53.09
N GLY A 998 -30.56 77.86 53.01
CA GLY A 998 -31.24 76.56 52.88
C GLY A 998 -32.21 76.25 54.01
N THR A 999 -32.89 75.11 53.97
CA THR A 999 -33.78 74.65 55.07
C THR A 999 -33.36 73.27 55.57
N PHE A 1000 -32.84 73.22 56.80
CA PHE A 1000 -32.51 71.98 57.48
C PHE A 1000 -33.55 71.66 58.56
N SER A 1001 -34.47 70.75 58.23
CA SER A 1001 -35.54 70.32 59.13
C SER A 1001 -35.18 69.11 60.00
N GLY A 1002 -33.99 68.53 59.80
CA GLY A 1002 -33.50 67.36 60.55
C GLY A 1002 -32.97 67.70 61.94
N ALA A 1003 -32.39 66.70 62.61
CA ALA A 1003 -31.70 66.90 63.89
C ALA A 1003 -30.25 67.32 63.66
N LEU A 1004 -29.81 68.39 64.33
CA LEU A 1004 -28.42 68.85 64.34
C LEU A 1004 -27.86 68.72 65.76
N GLY A 1005 -26.85 67.88 65.99
CA GLY A 1005 -26.31 67.61 67.33
C GLY A 1005 -24.79 67.60 67.39
N GLY A 1006 -24.22 67.32 68.56
CA GLY A 1006 -22.77 67.21 68.77
C GLY A 1006 -22.13 68.40 69.51
N ALA A 1007 -20.80 68.44 69.61
CA ALA A 1007 -20.07 69.43 70.41
C ALA A 1007 -19.23 70.43 69.58
N GLY A 1008 -19.27 70.34 68.26
CA GLY A 1008 -18.55 71.24 67.36
C GLY A 1008 -19.37 72.44 66.90
N ASN A 1009 -18.79 73.24 66.02
CA ASN A 1009 -19.27 74.57 65.67
C ASN A 1009 -20.21 74.54 64.45
N LEU A 1010 -21.26 75.37 64.48
CA LEU A 1010 -22.05 75.72 63.31
C LEU A 1010 -21.65 77.12 62.86
N THR A 1011 -21.44 77.33 61.56
CA THR A 1011 -21.10 78.65 61.00
C THR A 1011 -22.01 78.96 59.80
N VAL A 1012 -22.73 80.08 59.86
CA VAL A 1012 -23.51 80.63 58.76
C VAL A 1012 -22.78 81.90 58.30
N ASN A 1013 -21.95 81.78 57.25
CA ASN A 1013 -21.04 82.83 56.83
C ASN A 1013 -21.25 83.22 55.36
N GLY A 1014 -21.94 84.33 55.12
CA GLY A 1014 -22.33 84.82 53.79
C GLY A 1014 -23.82 85.16 53.74
N ALA A 1015 -24.26 85.95 52.74
CA ALA A 1015 -25.57 86.64 52.73
C ALA A 1015 -26.84 85.76 52.62
N GLY A 1016 -26.76 84.45 52.84
CA GLY A 1016 -27.90 83.53 52.76
C GLY A 1016 -28.62 83.29 54.08
N THR A 1017 -29.87 82.82 54.00
CA THR A 1017 -30.70 82.45 55.16
C THR A 1017 -30.70 80.93 55.37
N LEU A 1018 -30.08 80.44 56.44
CA LEU A 1018 -30.25 79.07 56.90
C LEU A 1018 -31.47 78.99 57.83
N VAL A 1019 -32.51 78.29 57.40
CA VAL A 1019 -33.69 77.99 58.21
C VAL A 1019 -33.49 76.65 58.92
N LEU A 1020 -33.51 76.64 60.25
CA LEU A 1020 -33.59 75.41 61.04
C LEU A 1020 -35.05 75.08 61.30
N GLY A 1021 -35.48 73.91 60.83
CA GLY A 1021 -36.84 73.40 61.00
C GLY A 1021 -37.00 72.25 61.98
N GLY A 1022 -35.88 71.69 62.46
CA GLY A 1022 -35.83 70.64 63.47
C GLY A 1022 -35.05 71.07 64.71
N THR A 1023 -34.73 70.10 65.57
CA THR A 1023 -34.00 70.35 66.81
C THR A 1023 -32.50 70.43 66.55
N ALA A 1024 -31.90 71.59 66.82
CA ALA A 1024 -30.47 71.80 66.90
C ALA A 1024 -30.00 71.76 68.36
N SER A 1025 -29.50 70.60 68.79
CA SER A 1025 -29.01 70.30 70.14
C SER A 1025 -27.48 70.36 70.27
N HIS A 1026 -26.76 70.90 69.28
CA HIS A 1026 -25.31 71.00 69.35
C HIS A 1026 -24.84 72.00 70.42
N THR A 1027 -23.75 71.67 71.11
CA THR A 1027 -23.22 72.44 72.26
C THR A 1027 -22.05 73.35 71.89
N GLY A 1028 -21.50 73.25 70.68
CA GLY A 1028 -20.44 74.13 70.20
C GLY A 1028 -20.95 75.50 69.74
N THR A 1029 -20.03 76.36 69.31
CA THR A 1029 -20.35 77.76 68.98
C THR A 1029 -21.15 77.83 67.68
N THR A 1030 -22.26 78.55 67.69
CA THR A 1030 -22.98 78.96 66.46
C THR A 1030 -22.54 80.36 66.09
N THR A 1031 -21.89 80.51 64.94
CA THR A 1031 -21.45 81.83 64.43
C THR A 1031 -22.27 82.20 63.20
N VAL A 1032 -22.87 83.38 63.19
CA VAL A 1032 -23.51 83.96 62.00
C VAL A 1032 -22.75 85.22 61.61
N SER A 1033 -22.23 85.27 60.39
CA SER A 1033 -21.36 86.33 59.91
C SER A 1033 -21.57 86.67 58.43
N ASP A 1034 -20.95 87.76 57.98
CA ASP A 1034 -20.95 88.26 56.60
C ASP A 1034 -22.37 88.39 56.00
N ASN A 1035 -23.25 89.06 56.74
CA ASN A 1035 -24.68 89.26 56.43
C ASN A 1035 -25.54 87.98 56.36
N GLY A 1036 -25.07 86.87 56.91
CA GLY A 1036 -25.89 85.65 57.00
C GLY A 1036 -27.07 85.79 57.95
N ILE A 1037 -28.10 84.98 57.70
CA ILE A 1037 -29.29 84.90 58.54
C ILE A 1037 -29.46 83.45 59.00
N LEU A 1038 -29.64 83.24 60.30
CA LEU A 1038 -30.07 81.97 60.86
C LEU A 1038 -31.52 82.11 61.30
N GLU A 1039 -32.47 81.51 60.61
CA GLU A 1039 -33.90 81.59 60.96
C GLU A 1039 -34.35 80.31 61.66
N LEU A 1040 -35.24 80.40 62.65
CA LEU A 1040 -35.94 79.27 63.23
C LEU A 1040 -37.39 79.27 62.74
N ASN A 1041 -37.84 78.19 62.09
CA ASN A 1041 -39.26 78.08 61.72
C ASN A 1041 -40.13 77.64 62.92
N ALA A 1042 -41.45 77.46 62.71
CA ALA A 1042 -42.39 77.10 63.77
C ALA A 1042 -42.06 75.81 64.56
N THR A 1043 -41.25 74.90 63.99
CA THR A 1043 -40.81 73.64 64.62
C THR A 1043 -39.31 73.59 64.92
N GLY A 1044 -38.55 74.61 64.50
CA GLY A 1044 -37.11 74.73 64.72
C GLY A 1044 -36.76 75.15 66.14
N SER A 1045 -35.67 74.60 66.71
CA SER A 1045 -35.19 75.02 68.04
C SER A 1045 -33.68 74.89 68.20
N LEU A 1046 -33.08 75.78 69.00
CA LEU A 1046 -31.68 75.71 69.46
C LEU A 1046 -31.66 75.35 70.95
N THR A 1047 -31.24 74.13 71.29
CA THR A 1047 -31.39 73.56 72.65
C THR A 1047 -30.08 73.12 73.32
N GLY A 1048 -28.96 73.09 72.60
CA GLY A 1048 -27.68 72.55 73.11
C GLY A 1048 -26.88 73.47 74.04
N GLY A 1049 -27.29 74.73 74.23
CA GLY A 1049 -26.64 75.65 75.18
C GLY A 1049 -25.26 76.19 74.77
N GLY A 1050 -24.82 75.98 73.53
CA GLY A 1050 -23.58 76.56 72.98
C GLY A 1050 -23.64 78.08 72.80
N ALA A 1051 -22.49 78.73 72.68
CA ALA A 1051 -22.41 80.17 72.47
C ALA A 1051 -22.95 80.58 71.09
N MET A 1052 -23.76 81.64 71.04
CA MET A 1052 -24.21 82.28 69.79
C MET A 1052 -23.36 83.53 69.53
N VAL A 1053 -22.74 83.63 68.37
CA VAL A 1053 -21.89 84.75 67.95
C VAL A 1053 -22.46 85.37 66.67
N LEU A 1054 -22.97 86.60 66.76
CA LEU A 1054 -23.37 87.40 65.61
C LEU A 1054 -22.24 88.37 65.27
N ALA A 1055 -21.60 88.20 64.12
CA ALA A 1055 -20.50 89.03 63.63
C ALA A 1055 -20.84 89.64 62.26
N SER A 1056 -20.13 90.71 61.85
CA SER A 1056 -20.18 91.27 60.47
C SER A 1056 -21.57 91.32 59.79
N GLY A 1057 -22.59 91.85 60.48
CA GLY A 1057 -23.95 91.99 59.93
C GLY A 1057 -24.85 90.74 60.00
N GLY A 1058 -24.42 89.67 60.68
CA GLY A 1058 -25.20 88.45 60.88
C GLY A 1058 -26.48 88.67 61.70
N GLN A 1059 -27.54 87.92 61.38
CA GLN A 1059 -28.87 87.98 62.00
C GLN A 1059 -29.32 86.59 62.46
N LEU A 1060 -30.06 86.54 63.58
CA LEU A 1060 -30.79 85.37 64.08
C LEU A 1060 -32.29 85.71 64.12
#